data_AF-A0A920KD53-F1
#
_entry.id   AF-A0A920KD53-F1
#
_cell.length_a   1.000
_cell.length_b   1.000
_cell.length_c   1.000
_cell.angle_alpha   90.00
_cell.angle_beta   90.00
_cell.angle_gamma   90.00
#
_symmetry.space_group_name_H-M   'P 1'
#
loop_
_entity.id
_entity.type
_entity.pdbx_description
1 polymer ?
#
loop_
_entity_poly.entity_id
_entity_poly.type
_entity_poly.pdbx_seq_one_letter_code
_entity_poly.pdbx_strand_id
1 'polypeptide(L)'
;MIFNRSFLIFLFAPLFGFYAQQYSFPNKDFLFEISEINQNNYEFNFKLDQITFAKVVANNTYYTTIDKTGFYEHQEIGKPALPQFNELIEIPDGGEIKITLKKVSFETIDLNQLQLPLIKPHQRSISKSEDPSQVVFEKDSKYYNQNKFMNYELVSLIKKGIIRKHQMSRLEICPFEYNPSTNELKVYYDIKFEIQFLKADLNQTRLNYAAYNQAEFSPIFNQFINQTTLFANKDIITTHPTTYVIVSDRSFEQVLQPFVDWKTKKGFNVIEAYTDDPNVGNTTTSIKNYLQNLYNNPGSNNPPSYILLVGDVNEIPSFSGTQGNHVSDLYYAEYDGNGDFYADVYYGRFSSSNPQEIQHMVSKTIDYEMYNFQDPSFLADAVMISGVDAAMAPTYGNGQINYANQYYTNISNGINAHTYLYPASGSSASQILSDINNGCGIANYTAHGYSQGWADPGFTCTDVQNMTNFGKLPLMIGNCCQSNKFDDPECFGEALLRVSNKGAIGYIGGSNNTYWNEDYWFAVGNGSILTNPSYNPNNLGFFDRLFHANGEPETEWFTTNAQIMMGGNLAVTQAGGADDYYNEIYHLMGDPSLMTYLGVPSPLSVQHDQVIPLGLSTIDIISEEGTYVSLSQNGIPIDAGLTSSTGTISMDISGVVTMDSLFVVVTKQNKIPYMGSIQIMPPNGVFISNSNNVFNEVYGNYNGSIDFGETHTVDATLKNFGNIDAFGVYANLSSSNAYLTVLTDSSYFGSIQAGQSIQNTGAFKFNVSENTPDQEVVQLLTIIEDNQNNSWSTYFNVKVNSPNTMATELWVEDDQFGNDNGRLDPGEILSIYLPTKNSGHADHNNLITNLTSSHPDIQFFNNSYNLDSLAISVTEDAIFNVVIDSSIAYGTPVTFTYDITDGGYVNQQQFTLIVGLIVEDFDDGGISTSGGPIISLIHGFMILKFITVMTLL
;
A
#
# COMPACT_ATOMS: atom_id res chain seq x y z
N MET A 1 55.91 -52.20 -8.18
CA MET A 1 56.04 -52.86 -9.50
C MET A 1 54.68 -52.81 -10.16
N ILE A 2 54.58 -52.04 -11.25
CA ILE A 2 53.57 -52.10 -12.33
C ILE A 2 52.09 -51.80 -12.00
N PHE A 3 51.66 -50.68 -12.59
CA PHE A 3 50.31 -50.20 -12.90
C PHE A 3 49.28 -51.26 -13.28
N ASN A 4 48.01 -51.02 -12.94
CA ASN A 4 46.94 -51.26 -13.91
C ASN A 4 45.86 -50.18 -13.85
N ARG A 5 45.54 -49.63 -15.02
CA ARG A 5 44.60 -48.54 -15.29
C ARG A 5 43.17 -49.09 -15.33
N SER A 6 42.23 -48.42 -14.68
CA SER A 6 40.80 -48.49 -15.02
C SER A 6 40.34 -47.08 -15.37
N PHE A 7 39.98 -46.91 -16.64
CA PHE A 7 39.48 -45.68 -17.24
C PHE A 7 38.14 -45.28 -16.60
N LEU A 8 38.07 -44.09 -16.00
CA LEU A 8 36.83 -43.36 -15.78
C LEU A 8 36.43 -42.71 -17.11
N ILE A 9 35.27 -43.08 -17.64
CA ILE A 9 34.60 -42.35 -18.72
C ILE A 9 33.86 -41.20 -18.04
N PHE A 10 34.40 -39.98 -18.12
CA PHE A 10 33.63 -38.77 -17.85
C PHE A 10 32.69 -38.53 -19.04
N LEU A 11 31.39 -38.75 -18.83
CA LEU A 11 30.37 -38.19 -19.70
C LEU A 11 30.38 -36.67 -19.47
N PHE A 12 31.00 -35.93 -20.39
CA PHE A 12 30.76 -34.49 -20.53
C PHE A 12 29.34 -34.31 -21.06
N ALA A 13 28.40 -33.96 -20.18
CA ALA A 13 27.17 -33.31 -20.58
C ALA A 13 27.50 -31.84 -20.90
N PRO A 14 27.16 -31.31 -22.08
CA PRO A 14 27.37 -29.90 -22.37
C PRO A 14 26.41 -29.08 -21.50
N LEU A 15 26.96 -28.20 -20.66
CA LEU A 15 26.24 -27.08 -20.06
C LEU A 15 25.82 -26.14 -21.21
N PHE A 16 24.61 -26.32 -21.72
CA PHE A 16 23.96 -25.28 -22.52
C PHE A 16 23.49 -24.19 -21.55
N GLY A 17 24.19 -23.06 -21.54
CA GLY A 17 23.69 -21.85 -20.91
C GLY A 17 22.35 -21.48 -21.54
N PHE A 18 21.32 -21.26 -20.71
CA PHE A 18 20.06 -20.71 -21.15
C PHE A 18 20.27 -19.22 -21.45
N TYR A 19 20.33 -18.85 -22.73
CA TYR A 19 20.35 -17.45 -23.14
C TYR A 19 18.91 -16.92 -23.20
N ALA A 20 18.63 -15.84 -22.47
CA ALA A 20 17.44 -15.03 -22.67
C ALA A 20 17.71 -14.06 -23.83
N GLN A 21 16.75 -13.92 -24.74
CA GLN A 21 16.85 -13.04 -25.90
C GLN A 21 15.80 -11.94 -25.81
N GLN A 22 16.25 -10.69 -25.78
CA GLN A 22 15.39 -9.51 -25.75
C GLN A 22 14.99 -9.11 -27.17
N TYR A 23 13.74 -8.66 -27.33
CA TYR A 23 13.20 -8.15 -28.58
C TYR A 23 12.53 -6.80 -28.32
N SER A 24 13.00 -5.76 -29.00
CA SER A 24 12.50 -4.39 -28.85
C SER A 24 11.55 -4.02 -29.98
N PHE A 25 10.54 -3.23 -29.65
CA PHE A 25 9.57 -2.63 -30.55
C PHE A 25 9.90 -1.14 -30.77
N PRO A 26 9.23 -0.45 -31.70
CA PRO A 26 9.49 0.97 -31.97
C PRO A 26 9.25 1.96 -30.81
N ASN A 27 8.71 1.51 -29.67
CA ASN A 27 8.46 2.37 -28.51
C ASN A 27 9.67 2.35 -27.57
N LYS A 28 10.04 3.51 -27.03
CA LYS A 28 11.15 3.64 -26.07
C LYS A 28 10.85 2.90 -24.76
N ASP A 29 9.68 3.17 -24.19
CA ASP A 29 9.25 2.68 -22.87
C ASP A 29 7.86 2.06 -22.92
N PHE A 30 7.59 1.14 -22.00
CA PHE A 30 6.24 0.64 -21.77
C PHE A 30 5.38 1.78 -21.24
N LEU A 31 4.20 1.97 -21.84
CA LEU A 31 3.26 3.00 -21.42
C LEU A 31 1.85 2.44 -21.42
N PHE A 32 1.15 2.61 -20.30
CA PHE A 32 -0.29 2.46 -20.21
C PHE A 32 -0.86 3.66 -19.48
N GLU A 33 -1.66 4.47 -20.18
CA GLU A 33 -2.21 5.72 -19.63
C GLU A 33 -3.59 6.03 -20.21
N ILE A 34 -4.35 6.85 -19.48
CA ILE A 34 -5.57 7.50 -19.99
C ILE A 34 -5.15 8.79 -20.68
N SER A 35 -5.38 8.89 -22.00
CA SER A 35 -4.97 10.04 -22.81
C SER A 35 -6.04 11.11 -22.97
N GLU A 36 -7.31 10.75 -22.82
CA GLU A 36 -8.44 11.68 -22.84
C GLU A 36 -9.53 11.20 -21.87
N ILE A 37 -10.11 12.15 -21.15
CA ILE A 37 -11.18 11.92 -20.18
C ILE A 37 -12.41 12.72 -20.61
N ASN A 38 -13.52 12.04 -20.85
CA ASN A 38 -14.83 12.67 -20.86
C ASN A 38 -15.78 11.90 -19.91
N GLN A 39 -16.86 12.54 -19.46
CA GLN A 39 -17.77 11.98 -18.45
C GLN A 39 -18.28 10.55 -18.73
N ASN A 40 -18.35 10.13 -20.00
CA ASN A 40 -18.84 8.81 -20.40
C ASN A 40 -17.84 8.02 -21.27
N ASN A 41 -16.62 8.53 -21.47
CA ASN A 41 -15.62 7.83 -22.27
C ASN A 41 -14.20 8.05 -21.74
N TYR A 42 -13.39 7.00 -21.88
CA TYR A 42 -11.96 7.02 -21.60
C TYR A 42 -11.21 6.57 -22.83
N GLU A 43 -10.24 7.37 -23.24
CA GLU A 43 -9.29 6.98 -24.27
C GLU A 43 -7.99 6.52 -23.61
N PHE A 44 -7.52 5.34 -24.01
CA PHE A 44 -6.33 4.70 -23.48
C PHE A 44 -5.26 4.57 -24.55
N ASN A 45 -4.01 4.82 -24.15
CA ASN A 45 -2.82 4.50 -24.93
C ASN A 45 -2.11 3.32 -24.26
N PHE A 46 -1.85 2.27 -25.04
CA PHE A 46 -1.01 1.14 -24.65
C PHE A 46 0.16 1.04 -25.63
N LYS A 47 1.39 1.08 -25.11
CA LYS A 47 2.62 0.93 -25.88
C LYS A 47 3.51 -0.11 -25.23
N LEU A 48 3.94 -1.09 -26.02
CA LEU A 48 4.90 -2.10 -25.63
C LEU A 48 6.28 -1.71 -26.18
N ASP A 49 7.26 -1.61 -25.29
CA ASP A 49 8.69 -1.35 -25.56
C ASP A 49 9.43 -2.60 -25.99
N GLN A 50 9.35 -3.69 -25.23
CA GLN A 50 10.17 -4.87 -25.41
C GLN A 50 9.60 -6.08 -24.70
N ILE A 51 10.06 -7.26 -25.10
CA ILE A 51 9.77 -8.54 -24.48
C ILE A 51 11.06 -9.37 -24.38
N THR A 52 11.07 -10.32 -23.45
CA THR A 52 12.18 -11.27 -23.30
C THR A 52 11.68 -12.67 -23.66
N PHE A 53 12.42 -13.36 -24.52
CA PHE A 53 12.23 -14.78 -24.79
C PHE A 53 13.22 -15.60 -23.96
N ALA A 54 12.73 -16.66 -23.33
CA ALA A 54 13.59 -17.65 -22.69
C ALA A 54 13.27 -19.06 -23.20
N LYS A 55 14.32 -19.85 -23.42
CA LYS A 55 14.17 -21.27 -23.75
C LYS A 55 14.04 -22.05 -22.45
N VAL A 56 13.04 -22.92 -22.35
CA VAL A 56 12.81 -23.75 -21.17
C VAL A 56 12.61 -25.21 -21.56
N VAL A 57 12.91 -26.13 -20.65
CA VAL A 57 12.56 -27.56 -20.83
C VAL A 57 11.31 -27.85 -20.03
N ALA A 58 10.26 -28.33 -20.70
CA ALA A 58 9.04 -28.82 -20.06
C ALA A 58 8.62 -30.14 -20.71
N ASN A 59 8.23 -31.12 -19.88
CA ASN A 59 7.86 -32.46 -20.34
C ASN A 59 8.88 -33.07 -21.33
N ASN A 60 10.18 -33.00 -20.98
CA ASN A 60 11.31 -33.48 -21.80
C ASN A 60 11.41 -32.85 -23.21
N THR A 61 10.78 -31.70 -23.44
CA THR A 61 10.79 -30.98 -24.71
C THR A 61 11.19 -29.53 -24.49
N TYR A 62 11.91 -28.93 -25.45
CA TYR A 62 12.24 -27.50 -25.40
C TYR A 62 11.04 -26.66 -25.85
N TYR A 63 10.77 -25.60 -25.09
CA TYR A 63 9.74 -24.59 -25.36
C TYR A 63 10.30 -23.18 -25.18
N THR A 64 9.54 -22.20 -25.64
CA THR A 64 9.80 -20.76 -25.47
C THR A 64 8.81 -20.19 -24.46
N THR A 65 9.28 -19.42 -23.48
CA THR A 65 8.47 -18.52 -22.65
C THR A 65 8.69 -17.08 -23.09
N ILE A 66 7.70 -16.24 -22.83
CA ILE A 66 7.73 -14.81 -23.12
C ILE A 66 7.53 -14.10 -21.80
N ASP A 67 8.48 -13.27 -21.43
CA ASP A 67 8.48 -12.53 -20.18
C ASP A 67 8.44 -11.03 -20.46
N LYS A 68 7.53 -10.34 -19.76
CA LYS A 68 7.43 -8.90 -19.70
C LYS A 68 6.98 -8.51 -18.30
N THR A 69 7.80 -7.71 -17.62
CA THR A 69 7.46 -7.15 -16.30
C THR A 69 6.09 -6.47 -16.36
N GLY A 70 5.23 -6.79 -15.38
CA GLY A 70 3.86 -6.30 -15.31
C GLY A 70 2.82 -7.12 -16.08
N PHE A 71 3.25 -8.15 -16.83
CA PHE A 71 2.36 -9.02 -17.61
C PHE A 71 2.40 -10.45 -17.09
N TYR A 72 1.40 -11.24 -17.45
CA TYR A 72 1.28 -12.64 -17.01
C TYR A 72 0.55 -13.50 -18.03
N GLU A 73 0.70 -14.82 -17.92
CA GLU A 73 0.16 -15.76 -18.91
C GLU A 73 -1.38 -15.73 -18.95
N HIS A 74 -1.97 -15.77 -20.14
CA HIS A 74 -3.40 -16.02 -20.30
C HIS A 74 -3.78 -17.38 -19.69
N GLN A 75 -4.86 -17.43 -18.91
CA GLN A 75 -5.18 -18.55 -18.00
C GLN A 75 -5.85 -19.77 -18.68
N GLU A 76 -5.77 -19.87 -20.02
CA GLU A 76 -6.36 -21.00 -20.75
C GLU A 76 -5.42 -22.20 -20.75
N ILE A 77 -5.73 -23.21 -19.93
CA ILE A 77 -4.88 -24.39 -19.74
C ILE A 77 -4.62 -25.11 -21.08
N GLY A 78 -3.35 -25.44 -21.32
CA GLY A 78 -2.89 -26.16 -22.50
C GLY A 78 -2.83 -25.35 -23.80
N LYS A 79 -3.26 -24.08 -23.80
CA LYS A 79 -3.00 -23.10 -24.87
C LYS A 79 -1.63 -22.46 -24.68
N PRO A 80 -1.05 -21.76 -25.68
CA PRO A 80 0.21 -21.05 -25.50
C PRO A 80 0.14 -20.04 -24.35
N ALA A 81 1.17 -20.06 -23.51
CA ALA A 81 1.38 -19.13 -22.40
C ALA A 81 1.76 -17.74 -22.91
N LEU A 82 0.77 -17.02 -23.44
CA LEU A 82 0.96 -15.66 -23.96
C LEU A 82 0.75 -14.63 -22.85
N PRO A 83 1.64 -13.64 -22.69
CA PRO A 83 1.44 -12.60 -21.70
C PRO A 83 0.20 -11.74 -21.99
N GLN A 84 -0.48 -11.26 -20.95
CA GLN A 84 -1.57 -10.29 -21.00
C GLN A 84 -1.33 -9.22 -19.94
N PHE A 85 -1.91 -8.04 -20.17
CA PHE A 85 -1.85 -6.90 -19.25
C PHE A 85 -3.24 -6.62 -18.71
N ASN A 86 -3.36 -6.57 -17.39
CA ASN A 86 -4.65 -6.45 -16.73
C ASN A 86 -4.66 -5.36 -15.66
N GLU A 87 -5.78 -4.65 -15.62
CA GLU A 87 -6.01 -3.58 -14.67
C GLU A 87 -7.43 -3.63 -14.11
N LEU A 88 -7.61 -3.15 -12.88
CA LEU A 88 -8.95 -2.97 -12.31
C LEU A 88 -9.51 -1.63 -12.75
N ILE A 89 -10.78 -1.62 -13.16
CA ILE A 89 -11.47 -0.43 -13.65
C ILE A 89 -12.91 -0.44 -13.14
N GLU A 90 -13.41 0.75 -12.83
CA GLU A 90 -14.78 0.94 -12.41
C GLU A 90 -15.70 1.25 -13.59
N ILE A 91 -16.92 0.72 -13.52
CA ILE A 91 -18.00 1.02 -14.46
C ILE A 91 -19.09 1.79 -13.72
N PRO A 92 -19.56 2.95 -14.26
CA PRO A 92 -20.67 3.68 -13.66
C PRO A 92 -22.00 2.91 -13.72
N ASP A 93 -22.92 3.24 -12.82
CA ASP A 93 -24.23 2.59 -12.72
C ASP A 93 -24.98 2.56 -14.05
N GLY A 94 -25.51 1.40 -14.43
CA GLY A 94 -26.25 1.23 -15.69
C GLY A 94 -25.41 1.32 -16.96
N GLY A 95 -24.09 1.51 -16.84
CA GLY A 95 -23.16 1.61 -17.96
C GLY A 95 -23.07 0.33 -18.80
N GLU A 96 -23.52 0.41 -20.05
CA GLU A 96 -23.26 -0.58 -21.09
C GLU A 96 -21.93 -0.28 -21.76
N ILE A 97 -21.02 -1.26 -21.76
CA ILE A 97 -19.65 -1.10 -22.25
C ILE A 97 -19.64 -1.17 -23.78
N LYS A 98 -18.94 -0.23 -24.42
CA LYS A 98 -18.54 -0.33 -25.82
C LYS A 98 -17.08 0.04 -25.98
N ILE A 99 -16.28 -0.90 -26.48
CA ILE A 99 -14.86 -0.71 -26.74
C ILE A 99 -14.66 -0.44 -28.24
N THR A 100 -13.89 0.60 -28.58
CA THR A 100 -13.53 0.95 -29.97
C THR A 100 -12.02 1.07 -30.12
N LEU A 101 -11.42 0.20 -30.93
CA LEU A 101 -10.01 0.32 -31.32
C LEU A 101 -9.86 1.48 -32.32
N LYS A 102 -9.03 2.47 -31.97
CA LYS A 102 -8.73 3.66 -32.80
C LYS A 102 -7.46 3.47 -33.62
N LYS A 103 -6.44 2.85 -33.02
CA LYS A 103 -5.16 2.55 -33.66
C LYS A 103 -4.67 1.19 -33.16
N VAL A 104 -4.11 0.41 -34.07
CA VAL A 104 -3.45 -0.86 -33.76
C VAL A 104 -2.26 -0.99 -34.70
N SER A 105 -1.05 -1.04 -34.13
CA SER A 105 0.17 -1.40 -34.84
C SER A 105 0.67 -2.76 -34.33
N PHE A 106 1.14 -3.59 -35.24
CA PHE A 106 1.64 -4.92 -34.89
C PHE A 106 2.83 -5.32 -35.75
N GLU A 107 3.60 -6.25 -35.22
CA GLU A 107 4.69 -6.94 -35.92
C GLU A 107 4.45 -8.45 -35.86
N THR A 108 5.01 -9.22 -36.80
CA THR A 108 5.01 -10.69 -36.75
C THR A 108 6.44 -11.19 -36.71
N ILE A 109 6.76 -11.90 -35.64
CA ILE A 109 8.08 -12.45 -35.33
C ILE A 109 8.06 -13.95 -35.71
N ASP A 110 8.94 -14.36 -36.61
CA ASP A 110 9.17 -15.78 -36.92
C ASP A 110 10.13 -16.38 -35.89
N LEU A 111 9.59 -17.15 -34.94
CA LEU A 111 10.40 -17.73 -33.88
C LEU A 111 11.41 -18.76 -34.42
N ASN A 112 11.19 -19.34 -35.61
CA ASN A 112 12.17 -20.23 -36.22
C ASN A 112 13.43 -19.47 -36.65
N GLN A 113 13.29 -18.22 -37.13
CA GLN A 113 14.43 -17.37 -37.48
C GLN A 113 15.26 -17.00 -36.26
N LEU A 114 14.61 -16.87 -35.10
CA LEU A 114 15.25 -16.69 -33.80
C LEU A 114 15.76 -18.01 -33.19
N GLN A 115 15.62 -19.14 -33.89
CA GLN A 115 16.00 -20.48 -33.41
C GLN A 115 15.30 -20.89 -32.10
N LEU A 116 14.11 -20.34 -31.88
CA LEU A 116 13.27 -20.60 -30.72
C LEU A 116 12.25 -21.71 -31.02
N PRO A 117 12.08 -22.69 -30.10
CA PRO A 117 11.06 -23.73 -30.23
C PRO A 117 9.64 -23.16 -30.07
N LEU A 118 8.64 -24.03 -30.08
CA LEU A 118 7.24 -23.64 -29.88
C LEU A 118 7.05 -22.94 -28.53
N ILE A 119 6.08 -22.03 -28.44
CA ILE A 119 5.70 -21.41 -27.17
C ILE A 119 5.14 -22.48 -26.21
N LYS A 120 5.58 -22.43 -24.95
CA LYS A 120 5.16 -23.32 -23.88
C LYS A 120 3.63 -23.23 -23.70
N PRO A 121 2.92 -24.36 -23.53
CA PRO A 121 1.53 -24.32 -23.12
C PRO A 121 1.40 -23.80 -21.67
N HIS A 122 0.46 -22.91 -21.43
CA HIS A 122 0.04 -22.50 -20.09
C HIS A 122 -0.40 -23.72 -19.29
N GLN A 123 0.05 -23.78 -18.04
CA GLN A 123 -0.28 -24.85 -17.10
C GLN A 123 -1.10 -24.25 -15.98
N ARG A 124 -2.07 -25.02 -15.45
CA ARG A 124 -2.83 -24.59 -14.27
C ARG A 124 -1.90 -24.33 -13.08
N SER A 125 -2.36 -23.47 -12.17
CA SER A 125 -1.73 -23.35 -10.86
C SER A 125 -1.76 -24.69 -10.11
N ILE A 126 -0.67 -25.00 -9.42
CA ILE A 126 -0.52 -26.24 -8.65
C ILE A 126 -0.98 -25.96 -7.22
N SER A 127 -1.85 -26.80 -6.67
CA SER A 127 -2.21 -26.68 -5.25
C SER A 127 -0.98 -26.98 -4.40
N LYS A 128 -0.82 -26.23 -3.30
CA LYS A 128 0.22 -26.49 -2.30
C LYS A 128 0.00 -27.80 -1.53
N SER A 129 -0.98 -28.63 -1.89
CA SER A 129 -1.15 -30.00 -1.36
C SER A 129 -0.80 -31.10 -2.37
N GLU A 130 -0.57 -30.74 -3.62
CA GLU A 130 -0.26 -31.67 -4.70
C GLU A 130 1.25 -31.91 -4.82
N ASP A 131 1.64 -33.13 -5.21
CA ASP A 131 3.03 -33.44 -5.58
C ASP A 131 3.30 -32.92 -7.01
N PRO A 132 4.19 -31.93 -7.19
CA PRO A 132 4.48 -31.35 -8.51
C PRO A 132 4.98 -32.39 -9.52
N SER A 133 5.59 -33.49 -9.07
CA SER A 133 6.08 -34.56 -9.95
C SER A 133 4.97 -35.41 -10.57
N GLN A 134 3.77 -35.38 -9.98
CA GLN A 134 2.59 -36.11 -10.45
C GLN A 134 1.65 -35.23 -11.28
N VAL A 135 1.91 -33.92 -11.38
CA VAL A 135 1.09 -33.00 -12.17
C VAL A 135 1.26 -33.31 -13.66
N VAL A 136 0.13 -33.54 -14.33
CA VAL A 136 0.11 -33.83 -15.76
C VAL A 136 0.39 -32.56 -16.54
N PHE A 137 1.37 -32.61 -17.45
CA PHE A 137 1.61 -31.53 -18.40
C PHE A 137 0.50 -31.47 -19.44
N GLU A 138 -0.25 -30.37 -19.47
CA GLU A 138 -1.38 -30.17 -20.36
C GLU A 138 -0.96 -29.43 -21.63
N LYS A 139 -1.33 -30.00 -22.79
CA LYS A 139 -1.12 -29.38 -24.10
C LYS A 139 -2.35 -29.63 -24.96
N ASP A 140 -3.02 -28.56 -25.38
CA ASP A 140 -4.13 -28.64 -26.32
C ASP A 140 -3.61 -29.07 -27.70
N SER A 141 -3.60 -30.38 -27.91
CA SER A 141 -3.15 -30.99 -29.14
C SER A 141 -4.00 -30.56 -30.34
N LYS A 142 -5.27 -30.18 -30.14
CA LYS A 142 -6.11 -29.70 -31.23
C LYS A 142 -5.64 -28.33 -31.70
N TYR A 143 -5.28 -27.42 -30.79
CA TYR A 143 -4.78 -26.09 -31.15
C TYR A 143 -3.34 -26.13 -31.67
N TYR A 144 -2.43 -26.85 -31.01
CA TYR A 144 -1.03 -26.94 -31.43
C TYR A 144 -0.81 -27.63 -32.79
N ASN A 145 -1.83 -28.27 -33.36
CA ASN A 145 -1.82 -28.85 -34.71
C ASN A 145 -2.62 -28.03 -35.74
N GLN A 146 -3.06 -26.81 -35.40
CA GLN A 146 -3.74 -25.91 -36.33
C GLN A 146 -2.77 -24.91 -36.94
N ASN A 147 -2.95 -24.63 -38.24
CA ASN A 147 -2.31 -23.50 -38.91
C ASN A 147 -3.21 -22.27 -38.85
N LYS A 148 -3.27 -21.67 -37.67
CA LYS A 148 -4.09 -20.46 -37.41
C LYS A 148 -3.52 -19.71 -36.22
N PHE A 149 -3.52 -18.38 -36.30
CA PHE A 149 -3.33 -17.54 -35.14
C PHE A 149 -4.45 -17.75 -34.11
N MET A 150 -4.07 -17.71 -32.83
CA MET A 150 -5.02 -17.48 -31.74
C MET A 150 -5.74 -16.15 -31.96
N ASN A 151 -6.98 -16.03 -31.51
CA ASN A 151 -7.76 -14.81 -31.70
C ASN A 151 -8.55 -14.52 -30.41
N TYR A 152 -7.84 -13.99 -29.43
CA TYR A 152 -8.44 -13.34 -28.27
C TYR A 152 -8.93 -11.95 -28.67
N GLU A 153 -9.90 -11.42 -27.93
CA GLU A 153 -10.23 -10.00 -28.08
C GLU A 153 -9.02 -9.19 -27.59
N LEU A 154 -8.52 -8.27 -28.44
CA LEU A 154 -7.30 -7.51 -28.13
C LEU A 154 -7.46 -6.67 -26.86
N VAL A 155 -8.65 -6.13 -26.64
CA VAL A 155 -9.04 -5.38 -25.45
C VAL A 155 -10.43 -5.84 -25.05
N SER A 156 -10.60 -6.30 -23.81
CA SER A 156 -11.89 -6.70 -23.26
C SER A 156 -12.08 -6.20 -21.83
N LEU A 157 -13.33 -6.22 -21.36
CA LEU A 157 -13.69 -5.87 -19.98
C LEU A 157 -14.50 -7.00 -19.36
N ILE A 158 -13.90 -7.68 -18.38
CA ILE A 158 -14.53 -8.78 -17.66
C ILE A 158 -15.19 -8.22 -16.41
N LYS A 159 -16.53 -8.26 -16.37
CA LYS A 159 -17.29 -7.87 -15.17
C LYS A 159 -16.95 -8.82 -14.03
N LYS A 160 -16.62 -8.27 -12.86
CA LYS A 160 -16.25 -9.06 -11.68
C LYS A 160 -17.33 -9.04 -10.61
N GLY A 161 -17.54 -7.90 -9.96
CA GLY A 161 -18.48 -7.77 -8.86
C GLY A 161 -18.73 -6.31 -8.49
N ILE A 162 -19.47 -6.10 -7.41
CA ILE A 162 -19.80 -4.80 -6.86
C ILE A 162 -19.33 -4.76 -5.42
N ILE A 163 -18.53 -3.76 -5.07
CA ILE A 163 -18.09 -3.51 -3.69
C ILE A 163 -18.64 -2.15 -3.29
N ARG A 164 -19.58 -2.12 -2.36
CA ARG A 164 -20.17 -0.88 -1.83
C ARG A 164 -20.71 0.05 -2.92
N LYS A 165 -21.45 -0.54 -3.86
CA LYS A 165 -21.97 0.11 -5.08
C LYS A 165 -20.93 0.53 -6.13
N HIS A 166 -19.65 0.22 -5.95
CA HIS A 166 -18.63 0.39 -7.00
C HIS A 166 -18.62 -0.85 -7.89
N GLN A 167 -18.98 -0.72 -9.17
CA GLN A 167 -19.03 -1.86 -10.09
C GLN A 167 -17.65 -2.11 -10.70
N MET A 168 -16.94 -3.08 -10.13
CA MET A 168 -15.59 -3.46 -10.53
C MET A 168 -15.59 -4.36 -11.76
N SER A 169 -14.66 -4.09 -12.67
CA SER A 169 -14.33 -4.94 -13.82
C SER A 169 -12.82 -5.03 -13.99
N ARG A 170 -12.38 -6.08 -14.69
CA ARG A 170 -10.98 -6.25 -15.08
C ARG A 170 -10.84 -5.92 -16.56
N LEU A 171 -10.04 -4.90 -16.86
CA LEU A 171 -9.55 -4.61 -18.20
C LEU A 171 -8.51 -5.65 -18.57
N GLU A 172 -8.66 -6.27 -19.73
CA GLU A 172 -7.77 -7.28 -20.27
C GLU A 172 -7.25 -6.83 -21.64
N ILE A 173 -5.93 -6.64 -21.75
CA ILE A 173 -5.25 -6.38 -23.01
C ILE A 173 -4.43 -7.61 -23.37
N CYS A 174 -4.74 -8.24 -24.51
CA CYS A 174 -4.10 -9.46 -25.01
C CYS A 174 -3.25 -9.15 -26.26
N PRO A 175 -2.05 -8.56 -26.12
CA PRO A 175 -1.30 -8.04 -27.27
C PRO A 175 -0.53 -9.11 -28.05
N PHE A 176 -0.75 -10.40 -27.80
CA PHE A 176 -0.01 -11.48 -28.45
C PHE A 176 -0.97 -12.48 -29.11
N GLU A 177 -0.68 -12.85 -30.35
CA GLU A 177 -1.32 -13.97 -31.05
C GLU A 177 -0.25 -14.93 -31.57
N TYR A 178 -0.45 -16.24 -31.37
CA TYR A 178 0.52 -17.24 -31.82
C TYR A 178 -0.07 -18.19 -32.87
N ASN A 179 0.74 -18.60 -33.85
CA ASN A 179 0.43 -19.69 -34.76
C ASN A 179 1.44 -20.83 -34.58
N PRO A 180 1.04 -21.97 -33.98
CA PRO A 180 1.95 -23.07 -33.67
C PRO A 180 2.45 -23.83 -34.92
N SER A 181 1.72 -23.79 -36.04
CA SER A 181 2.13 -24.51 -37.25
C SER A 181 3.23 -23.80 -38.03
N THR A 182 3.23 -22.47 -38.04
CA THR A 182 4.28 -21.66 -38.66
C THR A 182 5.33 -21.19 -37.64
N ASN A 183 5.02 -21.33 -36.35
CA ASN A 183 5.83 -20.83 -35.23
C ASN A 183 6.03 -19.31 -35.29
N GLU A 184 4.99 -18.60 -35.71
CA GLU A 184 4.97 -17.13 -35.81
C GLU A 184 4.20 -16.53 -34.62
N LEU A 185 4.76 -15.49 -34.01
CA LEU A 185 4.16 -14.69 -32.95
C LEU A 185 3.84 -13.31 -33.49
N LYS A 186 2.56 -12.94 -33.53
CA LYS A 186 2.14 -11.57 -33.80
C LYS A 186 2.05 -10.80 -32.48
N VAL A 187 2.67 -9.62 -32.44
CA VAL A 187 2.69 -8.75 -31.26
C VAL A 187 2.11 -7.37 -31.61
N TYR A 188 1.08 -6.96 -30.89
CA TYR A 188 0.46 -5.65 -30.96
C TYR A 188 1.18 -4.70 -30.00
N TYR A 189 2.04 -3.83 -30.54
CA TYR A 189 2.94 -3.00 -29.71
C TYR A 189 2.46 -1.55 -29.54
N ASP A 190 1.45 -1.10 -30.26
CA ASP A 190 0.89 0.26 -30.12
C ASP A 190 -0.62 0.18 -30.37
N ILE A 191 -1.39 0.28 -29.29
CA ILE A 191 -2.85 0.15 -29.27
C ILE A 191 -3.41 1.43 -28.68
N LYS A 192 -4.30 2.08 -29.44
CA LYS A 192 -5.11 3.19 -28.94
C LYS A 192 -6.57 2.76 -28.99
N PHE A 193 -7.26 2.82 -27.86
CA PHE A 193 -8.64 2.38 -27.77
C PHE A 193 -9.47 3.28 -26.86
N GLU A 194 -10.78 3.27 -27.10
CA GLU A 194 -11.76 4.05 -26.34
C GLU A 194 -12.73 3.08 -25.65
N ILE A 195 -12.96 3.28 -24.36
CA ILE A 195 -14.04 2.63 -23.60
C ILE A 195 -15.16 3.66 -23.42
N GLN A 196 -16.36 3.34 -23.90
CA GLN A 196 -17.56 4.15 -23.74
C GLN A 196 -18.56 3.47 -22.80
N PHE A 197 -19.12 4.21 -21.84
CA PHE A 197 -20.22 3.75 -20.99
C PHE A 197 -21.54 4.32 -21.51
N LEU A 198 -22.21 3.53 -22.35
CA LEU A 198 -23.52 3.89 -22.89
C LEU A 198 -24.56 3.77 -21.77
N LYS A 199 -25.50 4.72 -21.69
CA LYS A 199 -26.60 4.74 -20.70
C LYS A 199 -26.17 4.83 -19.24
N ALA A 200 -24.93 5.21 -18.95
CA ALA A 200 -24.46 5.43 -17.60
C ALA A 200 -25.31 6.48 -16.85
N ASP A 201 -25.69 6.17 -15.60
CA ASP A 201 -26.33 7.10 -14.67
C ASP A 201 -25.32 7.59 -13.63
N LEU A 202 -24.55 8.62 -14.02
CA LEU A 202 -23.55 9.23 -13.16
C LEU A 202 -24.16 9.91 -11.92
N ASN A 203 -25.44 10.33 -12.00
CA ASN A 203 -26.12 10.92 -10.85
C ASN A 203 -26.43 9.85 -9.81
N GLN A 204 -26.95 8.69 -10.23
CA GLN A 204 -27.16 7.56 -9.35
C GLN A 204 -25.84 7.04 -8.77
N THR A 205 -24.80 6.95 -9.59
CA THR A 205 -23.44 6.57 -9.15
C THR A 205 -22.97 7.47 -8.00
N ARG A 206 -23.07 8.80 -8.17
CA ARG A 206 -22.70 9.78 -7.12
C ARG A 206 -23.55 9.67 -5.86
N LEU A 207 -24.86 9.40 -6.00
CA LEU A 207 -25.75 9.22 -4.85
C LEU A 207 -25.41 7.95 -4.07
N ASN A 208 -25.07 6.87 -4.77
CA ASN A 208 -24.61 5.63 -4.18
C ASN A 208 -23.32 5.85 -3.39
N TYR A 209 -22.33 6.53 -3.95
CA TYR A 209 -21.07 6.79 -3.25
C TYR A 209 -21.25 7.63 -2.00
N ALA A 210 -22.09 8.67 -2.06
CA ALA A 210 -22.38 9.48 -0.89
C ALA A 210 -23.08 8.70 0.23
N ALA A 211 -23.75 7.59 -0.08
CA ALA A 211 -24.43 6.76 0.91
C ALA A 211 -23.57 5.60 1.44
N TYR A 212 -22.64 5.07 0.63
CA TYR A 212 -21.93 3.83 0.94
C TYR A 212 -20.42 4.00 1.13
N ASN A 213 -19.78 5.05 0.61
CA ASN A 213 -18.34 5.25 0.78
C ASN A 213 -18.01 5.54 2.24
N GLN A 214 -16.94 4.90 2.73
CA GLN A 214 -16.34 5.12 4.03
C GLN A 214 -14.83 5.17 3.85
N ALA A 215 -14.11 5.88 4.73
CA ALA A 215 -12.68 6.13 4.57
C ALA A 215 -11.87 4.83 4.44
N GLU A 216 -12.29 3.78 5.14
CA GLU A 216 -11.62 2.48 5.20
C GLU A 216 -11.72 1.69 3.88
N PHE A 217 -12.62 2.07 2.96
CA PHE A 217 -12.76 1.44 1.65
C PHE A 217 -12.16 2.28 0.51
N SER A 218 -11.81 3.54 0.75
CA SER A 218 -11.14 4.39 -0.24
C SER A 218 -9.91 3.73 -0.87
N PRO A 219 -9.02 3.03 -0.12
CA PRO A 219 -7.89 2.31 -0.69
C PRO A 219 -8.24 1.25 -1.75
N ILE A 220 -9.44 0.67 -1.69
CA ILE A 220 -9.89 -0.28 -2.73
C ILE A 220 -10.24 0.48 -4.00
N PHE A 221 -11.02 1.55 -3.88
CA PHE A 221 -11.53 2.29 -5.03
C PHE A 221 -10.43 3.08 -5.73
N ASN A 222 -9.45 3.59 -4.99
CA ASN A 222 -8.30 4.31 -5.53
C ASN A 222 -7.43 3.44 -6.46
N GLN A 223 -7.55 2.10 -6.40
CA GLN A 223 -6.85 1.19 -7.32
C GLN A 223 -7.51 1.11 -8.70
N PHE A 224 -8.75 1.59 -8.86
CA PHE A 224 -9.36 1.59 -10.19
C PHE A 224 -8.68 2.65 -11.05
N ILE A 225 -8.19 2.25 -12.21
CA ILE A 225 -7.39 3.11 -13.11
C ILE A 225 -8.11 4.40 -13.53
N ASN A 226 -9.44 4.46 -13.40
CA ASN A 226 -10.27 5.62 -13.72
C ASN A 226 -10.81 6.39 -12.51
N GLN A 227 -10.44 6.05 -11.27
CA GLN A 227 -11.04 6.64 -10.07
C GLN A 227 -10.72 8.14 -9.90
N THR A 228 -9.49 8.56 -10.17
CA THR A 228 -9.07 9.98 -10.13
C THR A 228 -9.88 10.85 -11.09
N THR A 229 -10.53 10.24 -12.08
CA THR A 229 -11.16 10.93 -13.21
C THR A 229 -12.69 10.99 -13.10
N LEU A 230 -13.34 10.03 -12.45
CA LEU A 230 -14.80 10.01 -12.31
C LEU A 230 -15.30 11.06 -11.31
N PHE A 231 -14.54 11.32 -10.25
CA PHE A 231 -14.98 12.15 -9.11
C PHE A 231 -13.90 13.08 -8.55
N ALA A 232 -13.00 13.59 -9.42
CA ALA A 232 -11.87 14.50 -9.13
C ALA A 232 -12.15 15.71 -8.22
N ASN A 233 -13.41 16.00 -7.91
CA ASN A 233 -13.84 16.99 -6.95
C ASN A 233 -14.89 16.40 -6.00
N LYS A 234 -14.45 15.88 -4.85
CA LYS A 234 -14.98 16.20 -3.51
C LYS A 234 -14.50 15.22 -2.44
N ASP A 235 -14.18 15.82 -1.30
CA ASP A 235 -14.26 15.26 0.05
C ASP A 235 -15.67 14.70 0.33
N ILE A 236 -16.05 13.57 -0.29
CA ILE A 236 -17.29 12.83 0.02
C ILE A 236 -16.98 11.73 1.04
N ILE A 237 -15.96 11.91 1.88
CA ILE A 237 -15.80 11.10 3.08
C ILE A 237 -16.44 11.91 4.20
N THR A 238 -17.74 11.70 4.43
CA THR A 238 -18.38 12.18 5.66
C THR A 238 -17.80 11.36 6.82
N THR A 239 -16.87 11.95 7.56
CA THR A 239 -16.21 11.31 8.71
C THR A 239 -17.16 11.30 9.89
N HIS A 240 -18.05 10.30 9.93
CA HIS A 240 -18.85 9.94 11.10
C HIS A 240 -18.25 8.70 11.78
N PRO A 241 -18.65 8.39 13.02
CA PRO A 241 -18.26 7.15 13.70
C PRO A 241 -18.47 5.91 12.82
N THR A 242 -17.40 5.13 12.65
CA THR A 242 -17.42 3.91 11.84
C THR A 242 -18.29 2.86 12.52
N THR A 243 -19.20 2.23 11.76
CA THR A 243 -20.10 1.21 12.34
C THR A 243 -19.42 -0.17 12.35
N TYR A 244 -19.38 -0.79 13.54
CA TYR A 244 -18.77 -2.09 13.82
C TYR A 244 -19.84 -3.03 14.38
N VAL A 245 -20.09 -4.16 13.73
CA VAL A 245 -21.11 -5.13 14.18
C VAL A 245 -20.43 -6.36 14.79
N ILE A 246 -20.86 -6.76 15.98
CA ILE A 246 -20.44 -8.00 16.63
C ILE A 246 -21.61 -8.97 16.58
N VAL A 247 -21.44 -10.12 15.91
CA VAL A 247 -22.43 -11.20 15.93
C VAL A 247 -21.92 -12.30 16.85
N SER A 248 -22.67 -12.62 17.90
CA SER A 248 -22.19 -13.53 18.95
C SER A 248 -23.29 -14.45 19.48
N ASP A 249 -22.90 -15.62 19.98
CA ASP A 249 -23.78 -16.34 20.91
C ASP A 249 -23.92 -15.54 22.23
N ARG A 250 -25.12 -15.59 22.82
CA ARG A 250 -25.45 -14.88 24.07
C ARG A 250 -24.51 -15.24 25.22
N SER A 251 -23.99 -16.47 25.24
CA SER A 251 -23.09 -16.93 26.31
C SER A 251 -21.77 -16.15 26.39
N PHE A 252 -21.38 -15.43 25.35
CA PHE A 252 -20.16 -14.62 25.32
C PHE A 252 -20.36 -13.13 25.66
N GLU A 253 -21.61 -12.66 25.84
CA GLU A 253 -21.93 -11.24 26.09
C GLU A 253 -21.06 -10.62 27.19
N GLN A 254 -20.94 -11.28 28.34
CA GLN A 254 -20.20 -10.75 29.48
C GLN A 254 -18.69 -10.60 29.19
N VAL A 255 -18.09 -11.56 28.47
CA VAL A 255 -16.64 -11.51 28.18
C VAL A 255 -16.31 -10.53 27.06
N LEU A 256 -17.31 -10.14 26.24
CA LEU A 256 -17.17 -9.16 25.17
C LEU A 256 -17.27 -7.70 25.64
N GLN A 257 -17.91 -7.41 26.78
CA GLN A 257 -18.13 -6.02 27.22
C GLN A 257 -16.86 -5.15 27.26
N PRO A 258 -15.69 -5.62 27.76
CA PRO A 258 -14.46 -4.82 27.71
C PRO A 258 -14.02 -4.47 26.29
N PHE A 259 -14.28 -5.35 25.32
CA PHE A 259 -13.97 -5.12 23.92
C PHE A 259 -14.93 -4.09 23.30
N VAL A 260 -16.23 -4.23 23.58
CA VAL A 260 -17.26 -3.27 23.17
C VAL A 260 -16.91 -1.88 23.70
N ASP A 261 -16.66 -1.75 25.00
CA ASP A 261 -16.27 -0.49 25.64
C ASP A 261 -15.04 0.14 24.99
N TRP A 262 -14.02 -0.67 24.67
CA TRP A 262 -12.80 -0.19 24.03
C TRP A 262 -13.04 0.27 22.59
N LYS A 263 -13.77 -0.50 21.79
CA LYS A 263 -14.12 -0.11 20.42
C LYS A 263 -14.98 1.15 20.39
N THR A 264 -15.94 1.27 21.30
CA THR A 264 -16.72 2.49 21.49
C THR A 264 -15.84 3.68 21.85
N LYS A 265 -14.88 3.53 22.77
CA LYS A 265 -13.91 4.59 23.11
C LYS A 265 -12.98 4.97 21.96
N LYS A 266 -12.64 4.02 21.09
CA LYS A 266 -11.86 4.27 19.87
C LYS A 266 -12.65 5.02 18.80
N GLY A 267 -13.96 5.21 18.96
CA GLY A 267 -14.83 5.94 18.03
C GLY A 267 -15.71 5.07 17.15
N PHE A 268 -15.78 3.75 17.38
CA PHE A 268 -16.71 2.90 16.67
C PHE A 268 -18.13 3.03 17.22
N ASN A 269 -19.10 3.11 16.32
CA ASN A 269 -20.50 2.82 16.65
C ASN A 269 -20.70 1.30 16.67
N VAL A 270 -20.68 0.70 17.86
CA VAL A 270 -20.73 -0.76 18.04
C VAL A 270 -22.18 -1.25 18.12
N ILE A 271 -22.53 -2.23 17.28
CA ILE A 271 -23.81 -2.93 17.33
C ILE A 271 -23.56 -4.37 17.79
N GLU A 272 -24.14 -4.74 18.93
CA GLU A 272 -24.10 -6.11 19.43
C GLU A 272 -25.34 -6.89 18.97
N ALA A 273 -25.13 -7.95 18.21
CA ALA A 273 -26.16 -8.82 17.63
C ALA A 273 -26.01 -10.24 18.19
N TYR A 274 -27.00 -10.69 18.96
CA TYR A 274 -26.94 -11.98 19.64
C TYR A 274 -27.88 -13.01 19.01
N THR A 275 -27.43 -14.26 18.89
CA THR A 275 -28.15 -15.32 18.15
C THR A 275 -29.49 -15.75 18.75
N ASP A 276 -29.74 -15.45 20.03
CA ASP A 276 -31.02 -15.69 20.70
C ASP A 276 -32.05 -14.56 20.48
N ASP A 277 -31.64 -13.42 19.92
CA ASP A 277 -32.55 -12.40 19.43
C ASP A 277 -33.25 -12.92 18.17
N PRO A 278 -34.59 -13.00 18.13
CA PRO A 278 -35.32 -13.51 16.97
C PRO A 278 -35.13 -12.68 15.69
N ASN A 279 -34.66 -11.42 15.78
CA ASN A 279 -34.34 -10.60 14.61
C ASN A 279 -33.00 -10.98 13.98
N VAL A 280 -32.07 -11.53 14.76
CA VAL A 280 -30.75 -12.00 14.32
C VAL A 280 -30.85 -13.48 13.93
N GLY A 281 -31.37 -14.29 14.86
CA GLY A 281 -31.46 -15.74 14.74
C GLY A 281 -30.08 -16.43 14.76
N ASN A 282 -30.11 -17.76 14.59
CA ASN A 282 -28.95 -18.63 14.76
C ASN A 282 -28.67 -19.50 13.53
N THR A 283 -29.13 -19.06 12.35
CA THR A 283 -28.89 -19.75 11.06
C THR A 283 -28.08 -18.85 10.14
N THR A 284 -27.35 -19.44 9.19
CA THR A 284 -26.59 -18.68 8.18
C THR A 284 -27.47 -17.65 7.46
N THR A 285 -28.66 -18.07 7.02
CA THR A 285 -29.62 -17.20 6.34
C THR A 285 -30.18 -16.09 7.24
N SER A 286 -30.56 -16.40 8.49
CA SER A 286 -31.12 -15.37 9.40
C SER A 286 -30.09 -14.30 9.73
N ILE A 287 -28.86 -14.71 10.04
CA ILE A 287 -27.76 -13.81 10.37
C ILE A 287 -27.38 -12.97 9.13
N LYS A 288 -27.21 -13.57 7.94
CA LYS A 288 -26.95 -12.81 6.70
C LYS A 288 -28.04 -11.78 6.42
N ASN A 289 -29.31 -12.15 6.55
CA ASN A 289 -30.42 -11.23 6.32
C ASN A 289 -30.43 -10.06 7.32
N TYR A 290 -30.10 -10.32 8.58
CA TYR A 290 -29.98 -9.28 9.60
C TYR A 290 -28.86 -8.29 9.25
N LEU A 291 -27.66 -8.79 8.94
CA LEU A 291 -26.51 -7.96 8.60
C LEU A 291 -26.71 -7.19 7.29
N GLN A 292 -27.27 -7.83 6.26
CA GLN A 292 -27.62 -7.19 5.00
C GLN A 292 -28.68 -6.09 5.21
N ASN A 293 -29.61 -6.26 6.15
CA ASN A 293 -30.56 -5.21 6.49
C ASN A 293 -29.90 -4.01 7.17
N LEU A 294 -28.93 -4.24 8.08
CA LEU A 294 -28.14 -3.13 8.67
C LEU A 294 -27.36 -2.37 7.60
N TYR A 295 -26.79 -3.08 6.62
CA TYR A 295 -26.06 -2.48 5.52
C TYR A 295 -26.97 -1.64 4.59
N ASN A 296 -28.11 -2.20 4.17
CA ASN A 296 -29.02 -1.51 3.25
C ASN A 296 -29.84 -0.40 3.93
N ASN A 297 -30.08 -0.50 5.23
CA ASN A 297 -30.94 0.41 5.99
C ASN A 297 -30.27 0.84 7.32
N PRO A 298 -29.14 1.58 7.28
CA PRO A 298 -28.35 1.88 8.48
C PRO A 298 -28.97 2.94 9.40
N GLY A 299 -30.09 3.57 9.00
CA GLY A 299 -30.78 4.58 9.80
C GLY A 299 -30.00 5.88 9.89
N SER A 300 -29.66 6.32 11.10
CA SER A 300 -28.79 7.48 11.36
C SER A 300 -27.29 7.12 11.35
N ASN A 301 -26.95 5.84 11.23
CA ASN A 301 -25.57 5.37 11.18
C ASN A 301 -25.11 5.23 9.72
N ASN A 302 -23.82 4.97 9.53
CA ASN A 302 -23.27 4.53 8.25
C ASN A 302 -23.49 3.03 8.04
N PRO A 303 -23.54 2.53 6.78
CA PRO A 303 -23.49 1.09 6.53
C PRO A 303 -22.25 0.47 7.21
N PRO A 304 -22.35 -0.71 7.84
CA PRO A 304 -21.23 -1.32 8.56
C PRO A 304 -19.95 -1.38 7.74
N SER A 305 -18.82 -1.09 8.38
CA SER A 305 -17.47 -1.27 7.81
C SER A 305 -16.81 -2.55 8.31
N TYR A 306 -17.17 -3.00 9.52
CA TYR A 306 -16.58 -4.17 10.16
C TYR A 306 -17.63 -5.13 10.73
N ILE A 307 -17.39 -6.44 10.60
CA ILE A 307 -18.15 -7.51 11.25
C ILE A 307 -17.18 -8.45 11.99
N LEU A 308 -17.40 -8.64 13.30
CA LEU A 308 -16.74 -9.67 14.08
C LEU A 308 -17.72 -10.78 14.42
N LEU A 309 -17.41 -12.00 13.97
CA LEU A 309 -18.13 -13.21 14.34
C LEU A 309 -17.51 -13.79 15.61
N VAL A 310 -18.30 -13.99 16.67
CA VAL A 310 -17.81 -14.49 17.97
C VAL A 310 -18.51 -15.81 18.31
N GLY A 311 -17.74 -16.89 18.19
CA GLY A 311 -18.20 -18.26 18.35
C GLY A 311 -17.60 -19.17 17.28
N ASP A 312 -17.48 -20.45 17.61
CA ASP A 312 -17.13 -21.50 16.64
C ASP A 312 -18.37 -21.83 15.77
N VAL A 313 -18.25 -22.76 14.82
CA VAL A 313 -19.30 -23.11 13.84
C VAL A 313 -20.59 -23.63 14.46
N ASN A 314 -20.58 -24.06 15.72
CA ASN A 314 -21.78 -24.48 16.45
C ASN A 314 -22.56 -23.29 17.03
N GLU A 315 -21.85 -22.25 17.46
CA GLU A 315 -22.41 -21.03 18.04
C GLU A 315 -22.80 -20.03 16.93
N ILE A 316 -21.92 -19.85 15.94
CA ILE A 316 -22.12 -19.01 14.76
C ILE A 316 -21.81 -19.85 13.53
N PRO A 317 -22.82 -20.41 12.84
CA PRO A 317 -22.59 -21.28 11.69
C PRO A 317 -21.82 -20.55 10.58
N SER A 318 -21.27 -21.29 9.65
CA SER A 318 -20.60 -20.75 8.45
C SER A 318 -21.23 -21.33 7.20
N PHE A 319 -21.08 -20.66 6.06
CA PHE A 319 -21.62 -21.15 4.80
C PHE A 319 -20.74 -22.25 4.23
N SER A 320 -21.32 -23.10 3.39
CA SER A 320 -20.53 -23.93 2.47
C SER A 320 -20.16 -23.08 1.27
N GLY A 321 -18.87 -22.99 0.96
CA GLY A 321 -18.37 -22.38 -0.27
C GLY A 321 -19.00 -23.01 -1.51
N THR A 322 -19.03 -22.24 -2.60
CA THR A 322 -19.59 -22.64 -3.90
C THR A 322 -18.51 -22.97 -4.93
N GLN A 323 -17.28 -22.48 -4.72
CA GLN A 323 -16.10 -22.80 -5.54
C GLN A 323 -15.33 -24.03 -5.03
N GLY A 324 -16.01 -24.92 -4.29
CA GLY A 324 -15.44 -26.15 -3.76
C GLY A 324 -16.14 -26.60 -2.48
N ASN A 325 -15.60 -27.61 -1.80
CA ASN A 325 -16.14 -28.08 -0.52
C ASN A 325 -15.29 -27.53 0.64
N HIS A 326 -15.74 -26.44 1.26
CA HIS A 326 -15.08 -25.78 2.40
C HIS A 326 -16.05 -24.84 3.11
N VAL A 327 -15.69 -24.38 4.30
CA VAL A 327 -16.42 -23.33 5.02
C VAL A 327 -15.99 -21.92 4.58
N SER A 328 -16.95 -20.99 4.55
CA SER A 328 -16.72 -19.60 4.17
C SER A 328 -17.61 -18.62 4.95
N ASP A 329 -16.99 -17.62 5.56
CA ASP A 329 -17.67 -16.49 6.20
C ASP A 329 -17.91 -15.30 5.24
N LEU A 330 -17.34 -15.32 4.02
CA LEU A 330 -17.50 -14.28 2.99
C LEU A 330 -18.96 -13.85 2.82
N TYR A 331 -19.86 -14.83 2.80
CA TYR A 331 -21.28 -14.59 2.52
C TYR A 331 -22.01 -13.83 3.62
N TYR A 332 -21.43 -13.69 4.81
CA TYR A 332 -21.92 -12.75 5.83
C TYR A 332 -21.59 -11.30 5.50
N ALA A 333 -20.68 -11.04 4.57
CA ALA A 333 -20.18 -9.71 4.24
C ALA A 333 -20.44 -9.30 2.78
N GLU A 334 -21.04 -10.17 1.95
CA GLU A 334 -21.40 -9.92 0.56
C GLU A 334 -22.92 -9.64 0.43
N TYR A 335 -23.27 -8.44 -0.04
CA TYR A 335 -24.63 -7.90 -0.08
C TYR A 335 -25.02 -7.28 -1.42
N ASP A 336 -24.06 -6.64 -2.09
CA ASP A 336 -24.21 -6.07 -3.42
C ASP A 336 -23.94 -7.15 -4.49
N GLY A 337 -23.91 -6.79 -5.77
CA GLY A 337 -23.49 -7.72 -6.83
C GLY A 337 -24.45 -8.86 -7.21
N ASN A 338 -25.49 -9.12 -6.42
CA ASN A 338 -26.44 -10.23 -6.55
C ASN A 338 -25.80 -11.63 -6.38
N GLY A 339 -25.05 -11.86 -5.30
CA GLY A 339 -24.40 -13.15 -5.05
C GLY A 339 -23.04 -13.24 -5.72
N ASP A 340 -22.27 -12.15 -5.72
CA ASP A 340 -20.89 -12.17 -6.20
C ASP A 340 -19.94 -12.69 -5.11
N PHE A 341 -18.62 -12.50 -5.32
CA PHE A 341 -17.58 -13.04 -4.44
C PHE A 341 -16.77 -11.96 -3.73
N TYR A 342 -17.30 -10.74 -3.59
CA TYR A 342 -16.58 -9.64 -2.97
C TYR A 342 -17.30 -9.15 -1.70
N ALA A 343 -16.52 -8.99 -0.63
CA ALA A 343 -17.06 -8.49 0.62
C ALA A 343 -17.30 -6.96 0.54
N ASP A 344 -18.52 -6.53 0.88
CA ASP A 344 -18.89 -5.13 1.07
C ASP A 344 -18.49 -4.60 2.46
N VAL A 345 -18.13 -5.52 3.36
CA VAL A 345 -17.79 -5.26 4.77
C VAL A 345 -16.56 -6.08 5.15
N TYR A 346 -15.61 -5.47 5.87
CA TYR A 346 -14.46 -6.21 6.38
C TYR A 346 -14.90 -7.16 7.51
N TYR A 347 -14.38 -8.38 7.54
CA TYR A 347 -14.82 -9.38 8.52
C TYR A 347 -13.68 -10.20 9.12
N GLY A 348 -13.91 -10.71 10.32
CA GLY A 348 -13.02 -11.60 11.05
C GLY A 348 -13.78 -12.43 12.10
N ARG A 349 -13.10 -13.42 12.68
CA ARG A 349 -13.72 -14.35 13.65
C ARG A 349 -12.89 -14.54 14.92
N PHE A 350 -13.55 -14.45 16.07
CA PHE A 350 -13.09 -15.02 17.35
C PHE A 350 -13.76 -16.38 17.55
N SER A 351 -13.06 -17.44 17.16
CA SER A 351 -13.63 -18.80 17.09
C SER A 351 -13.30 -19.63 18.34
N SER A 352 -14.31 -19.87 19.18
CA SER A 352 -14.28 -20.85 20.26
C SER A 352 -15.69 -21.10 20.79
N SER A 353 -15.92 -22.27 21.35
CA SER A 353 -17.12 -22.60 22.15
C SER A 353 -16.93 -22.32 23.65
N ASN A 354 -15.75 -21.86 24.06
CA ASN A 354 -15.34 -21.67 25.45
C ASN A 354 -15.23 -20.16 25.79
N PRO A 355 -16.07 -19.62 26.70
CA PRO A 355 -16.03 -18.20 27.06
C PRO A 355 -14.66 -17.73 27.57
N GLN A 356 -13.87 -18.59 28.22
CA GLN A 356 -12.53 -18.25 28.68
C GLN A 356 -11.55 -18.03 27.52
N GLU A 357 -11.68 -18.77 26.42
CA GLU A 357 -10.84 -18.60 25.24
C GLU A 357 -11.21 -17.32 24.48
N ILE A 358 -12.51 -17.01 24.38
CA ILE A 358 -12.97 -15.71 23.86
C ILE A 358 -12.42 -14.57 24.72
N GLN A 359 -12.44 -14.71 26.05
CA GLN A 359 -11.82 -13.74 26.96
C GLN A 359 -10.32 -13.56 26.68
N HIS A 360 -9.58 -14.63 26.36
CA HIS A 360 -8.17 -14.50 25.97
C HIS A 360 -8.01 -13.66 24.70
N MET A 361 -8.83 -13.89 23.67
CA MET A 361 -8.80 -13.11 22.43
C MET A 361 -9.09 -11.64 22.69
N VAL A 362 -10.14 -11.35 23.46
CA VAL A 362 -10.52 -10.00 23.89
C VAL A 362 -9.37 -9.30 24.63
N SER A 363 -8.78 -9.95 25.64
CA SER A 363 -7.70 -9.34 26.41
C SER A 363 -6.46 -9.08 25.57
N LYS A 364 -6.06 -10.04 24.72
CA LYS A 364 -4.92 -9.88 23.80
C LYS A 364 -5.12 -8.68 22.87
N THR A 365 -6.31 -8.55 22.27
CA THR A 365 -6.65 -7.44 21.38
C THR A 365 -6.64 -6.09 22.09
N ILE A 366 -7.25 -5.98 23.27
CA ILE A 366 -7.26 -4.73 24.03
C ILE A 366 -5.85 -4.33 24.44
N ASP A 367 -5.07 -5.25 25.00
CA ASP A 367 -3.70 -4.96 25.44
C ASP A 367 -2.81 -4.53 24.26
N TYR A 368 -2.97 -5.15 23.09
CA TYR A 368 -2.25 -4.77 21.88
C TYR A 368 -2.68 -3.39 21.38
N GLU A 369 -3.98 -3.12 21.21
CA GLU A 369 -4.48 -1.85 20.68
C GLU A 369 -4.30 -0.66 21.63
N MET A 370 -4.23 -0.90 22.95
CA MET A 370 -3.91 0.11 23.96
C MET A 370 -2.40 0.30 24.15
N TYR A 371 -1.56 -0.45 23.43
CA TYR A 371 -0.11 -0.44 23.54
C TYR A 371 0.42 -0.81 24.95
N ASN A 372 -0.26 -1.75 25.62
CA ASN A 372 0.09 -2.24 26.96
C ASN A 372 1.19 -3.31 26.93
N PHE A 373 2.30 -3.04 26.25
CA PHE A 373 3.44 -3.96 26.17
C PHE A 373 4.38 -3.77 27.37
N GLN A 374 4.93 -4.87 27.90
CA GLN A 374 6.03 -4.79 28.87
C GLN A 374 7.32 -4.29 28.20
N ASP A 375 7.58 -4.79 27.00
CA ASP A 375 8.71 -4.42 26.15
C ASP A 375 8.22 -4.45 24.70
N PRO A 376 8.05 -3.29 24.04
CA PRO A 376 7.57 -3.25 22.66
C PRO A 376 8.65 -3.55 21.62
N SER A 377 9.92 -3.81 22.01
CA SER A 377 11.01 -3.99 21.04
C SER A 377 10.76 -5.13 20.04
N PHE A 378 9.99 -6.14 20.44
CA PHE A 378 9.63 -7.28 19.59
C PHE A 378 8.88 -6.87 18.32
N LEU A 379 8.24 -5.70 18.30
CA LEU A 379 7.55 -5.17 17.13
C LEU A 379 8.51 -4.87 15.97
N ALA A 380 9.80 -4.66 16.26
CA ALA A 380 10.85 -4.49 15.25
C ALA A 380 11.31 -5.82 14.63
N ASP A 381 10.97 -6.98 15.21
CA ASP A 381 11.40 -8.28 14.68
C ASP A 381 10.32 -8.85 13.75
N ALA A 382 10.75 -9.51 12.66
CA ALA A 382 9.89 -10.22 11.73
C ALA A 382 10.42 -11.65 11.50
N VAL A 383 9.54 -12.63 11.28
CA VAL A 383 9.95 -14.01 10.96
C VAL A 383 9.40 -14.40 9.59
N MET A 384 10.29 -14.61 8.62
CA MET A 384 9.94 -14.76 7.20
C MET A 384 10.38 -16.13 6.68
N ILE A 385 9.42 -16.98 6.30
CA ILE A 385 9.67 -18.41 6.07
C ILE A 385 9.18 -18.85 4.70
N SER A 386 10.12 -19.30 3.87
CA SER A 386 9.85 -20.10 2.68
C SER A 386 10.01 -21.57 3.07
N GLY A 387 8.91 -22.31 3.11
CA GLY A 387 8.90 -23.70 3.54
C GLY A 387 9.46 -24.66 2.49
N VAL A 388 9.35 -25.96 2.77
CA VAL A 388 10.04 -26.99 2.00
C VAL A 388 9.20 -27.47 0.82
N ASP A 389 9.63 -27.12 -0.39
CA ASP A 389 9.19 -27.75 -1.65
C ASP A 389 10.34 -27.67 -2.66
N ALA A 390 10.82 -28.81 -3.17
CA ALA A 390 11.99 -28.82 -4.05
C ALA A 390 11.75 -28.25 -5.44
N ALA A 391 10.49 -28.26 -5.92
CA ALA A 391 10.12 -27.77 -7.24
C ALA A 391 9.64 -26.32 -7.19
N MET A 392 8.85 -25.97 -6.17
CA MET A 392 8.12 -24.70 -6.13
C MET A 392 8.78 -23.67 -5.21
N ALA A 393 9.32 -24.06 -4.04
CA ALA A 393 9.86 -23.10 -3.07
C ALA A 393 11.03 -22.23 -3.62
N PRO A 394 11.97 -22.72 -4.45
CA PRO A 394 13.06 -21.89 -4.98
C PRO A 394 12.63 -20.63 -5.74
N THR A 395 11.47 -20.67 -6.41
CA THR A 395 10.96 -19.54 -7.18
C THR A 395 9.81 -18.86 -6.46
N TYR A 396 8.84 -19.64 -5.98
CA TYR A 396 7.62 -19.11 -5.42
C TYR A 396 7.80 -18.68 -3.96
N GLY A 397 8.17 -19.61 -3.09
CA GLY A 397 8.33 -19.33 -1.67
C GLY A 397 9.47 -18.35 -1.40
N ASN A 398 10.65 -18.63 -1.96
CA ASN A 398 11.80 -17.73 -1.84
C ASN A 398 11.52 -16.39 -2.52
N GLY A 399 10.81 -16.36 -3.66
CA GLY A 399 10.43 -15.11 -4.33
C GLY A 399 9.58 -14.19 -3.47
N GLN A 400 8.55 -14.73 -2.81
CA GLN A 400 7.71 -13.98 -1.87
C GLN A 400 8.53 -13.41 -0.71
N ILE A 401 9.38 -14.24 -0.09
CA ILE A 401 10.17 -13.82 1.07
C ILE A 401 11.30 -12.85 0.69
N ASN A 402 11.94 -13.05 -0.47
CA ASN A 402 12.94 -12.13 -1.00
C ASN A 402 12.33 -10.76 -1.29
N TYR A 403 11.14 -10.72 -1.88
CA TYR A 403 10.39 -9.47 -2.10
C TYR A 403 10.17 -8.71 -0.79
N ALA A 404 9.62 -9.39 0.21
CA ALA A 404 9.37 -8.80 1.51
C ALA A 404 10.65 -8.25 2.15
N ASN A 405 11.74 -9.02 2.16
CA ASN A 405 13.01 -8.58 2.73
C ASN A 405 13.63 -7.42 1.95
N GLN A 406 13.54 -7.41 0.64
CA GLN A 406 14.12 -6.35 -0.18
C GLN A 406 13.44 -5.00 0.05
N TYR A 407 12.11 -4.99 0.16
CA TYR A 407 11.34 -3.76 0.17
C TYR A 407 10.80 -3.35 1.55
N TYR A 408 10.61 -4.31 2.47
CA TYR A 408 9.81 -4.11 3.69
C TYR A 408 10.49 -4.58 4.97
N THR A 409 10.78 -5.87 5.11
CA THR A 409 11.33 -6.47 6.33
C THR A 409 12.86 -6.37 6.34
N ASN A 410 13.35 -5.14 6.49
CA ASN A 410 14.78 -4.83 6.50
C ASN A 410 15.13 -3.66 7.44
N ILE A 411 16.43 -3.52 7.71
CA ILE A 411 16.97 -2.57 8.68
C ILE A 411 16.68 -1.12 8.27
N SER A 412 16.63 -0.80 6.97
CA SER A 412 16.27 0.55 6.51
C SER A 412 14.87 0.97 6.92
N ASN A 413 13.96 0.01 7.06
CA ASN A 413 12.60 0.24 7.56
C ASN A 413 12.48 0.01 9.07
N GLY A 414 13.61 -0.15 9.78
CA GLY A 414 13.61 -0.41 11.23
C GLY A 414 13.17 -1.82 11.62
N ILE A 415 13.20 -2.78 10.69
CA ILE A 415 12.74 -4.16 10.91
C ILE A 415 13.92 -5.15 10.80
N ASN A 416 14.07 -5.98 11.82
CA ASN A 416 15.03 -7.08 11.87
C ASN A 416 14.35 -8.39 11.44
N ALA A 417 14.63 -8.85 10.21
CA ALA A 417 14.06 -10.06 9.67
C ALA A 417 14.88 -11.32 9.98
N HIS A 418 14.24 -12.26 10.67
CA HIS A 418 14.67 -13.65 10.82
C HIS A 418 14.19 -14.45 9.60
N THR A 419 15.05 -14.55 8.59
CA THR A 419 14.69 -15.13 7.28
C THR A 419 15.15 -16.57 7.14
N TYR A 420 14.21 -17.43 6.74
CA TYR A 420 14.42 -18.86 6.51
C TYR A 420 14.01 -19.22 5.07
N LEU A 421 14.98 -19.26 4.16
CA LEU A 421 14.77 -19.65 2.76
C LEU A 421 14.97 -21.15 2.53
N TYR A 422 14.22 -21.72 1.60
CA TYR A 422 14.49 -23.07 1.11
C TYR A 422 15.82 -23.10 0.34
N PRO A 423 16.68 -24.13 0.50
CA PRO A 423 16.46 -25.37 1.26
C PRO A 423 16.85 -25.34 2.74
N ALA A 424 17.44 -24.26 3.24
CA ALA A 424 17.94 -24.18 4.62
C ALA A 424 16.81 -24.25 5.67
N SER A 425 15.63 -23.71 5.32
CA SER A 425 14.43 -23.72 6.17
C SER A 425 14.03 -25.11 6.65
N GLY A 426 14.23 -26.16 5.85
CA GLY A 426 13.85 -27.55 6.19
C GLY A 426 14.59 -28.17 7.38
N SER A 427 15.59 -27.47 7.94
CA SER A 427 16.29 -27.88 9.16
C SER A 427 16.15 -26.88 10.31
N SER A 428 15.28 -25.87 10.15
CA SER A 428 15.23 -24.68 11.00
C SER A 428 13.98 -24.60 11.89
N ALA A 429 13.16 -25.65 11.98
CA ALA A 429 11.92 -25.65 12.76
C ALA A 429 12.14 -25.15 14.21
N SER A 430 13.13 -25.69 14.93
CA SER A 430 13.41 -25.25 16.31
C SER A 430 13.81 -23.78 16.43
N GLN A 431 14.53 -23.24 15.44
CA GLN A 431 14.98 -21.85 15.41
C GLN A 431 13.80 -20.92 15.10
N ILE A 432 12.95 -21.30 14.15
CA ILE A 432 11.71 -20.58 13.83
C ILE A 432 10.81 -20.47 15.07
N LEU A 433 10.55 -21.59 15.76
CA LEU A 433 9.77 -21.56 17.00
C LEU A 433 10.45 -20.70 18.07
N SER A 434 11.78 -20.75 18.17
CA SER A 434 12.54 -19.94 19.13
C SER A 434 12.42 -18.44 18.83
N ASP A 435 12.52 -18.03 17.56
CA ASP A 435 12.43 -16.64 17.15
C ASP A 435 11.03 -16.09 17.38
N ILE A 436 9.99 -16.84 17.02
CA ILE A 436 8.60 -16.47 17.33
C ILE A 436 8.39 -16.40 18.85
N ASN A 437 8.97 -17.32 19.63
CA ASN A 437 8.90 -17.31 21.10
C ASN A 437 9.63 -16.12 21.75
N ASN A 438 10.69 -15.61 21.11
CA ASN A 438 11.37 -14.38 21.54
C ASN A 438 10.51 -13.13 21.29
N GLY A 439 9.60 -13.22 20.32
CA GLY A 439 8.61 -12.23 19.93
C GLY A 439 8.94 -11.59 18.58
N CYS A 440 7.91 -11.37 17.76
CA CYS A 440 7.99 -10.62 16.51
C CYS A 440 6.68 -9.83 16.28
N GLY A 441 6.72 -8.78 15.48
CA GLY A 441 5.53 -8.03 15.05
C GLY A 441 4.73 -8.78 13.98
N ILE A 442 5.44 -9.44 13.06
CA ILE A 442 4.85 -10.22 11.97
C ILE A 442 5.60 -11.55 11.77
N ALA A 443 4.86 -12.61 11.45
CA ALA A 443 5.43 -13.84 10.92
C ALA A 443 4.68 -14.29 9.67
N ASN A 444 5.39 -14.55 8.58
CA ASN A 444 4.80 -15.04 7.34
C ASN A 444 5.44 -16.36 6.89
N TYR A 445 4.58 -17.31 6.57
CA TYR A 445 4.95 -18.63 6.07
C TYR A 445 4.29 -18.90 4.71
N THR A 446 5.07 -19.40 3.76
CA THR A 446 4.58 -19.82 2.44
C THR A 446 5.18 -21.17 2.07
N ALA A 447 4.34 -22.21 2.02
CA ALA A 447 4.56 -23.55 1.45
C ALA A 447 3.39 -24.46 1.85
N HIS A 448 3.64 -25.76 2.07
CA HIS A 448 2.64 -26.75 2.45
C HIS A 448 2.06 -26.46 3.84
N GLY A 449 0.76 -26.65 3.98
CA GLY A 449 0.04 -26.51 5.25
C GLY A 449 -1.05 -27.56 5.36
N TYR A 450 -1.60 -27.69 6.55
CA TYR A 450 -2.75 -28.51 6.85
C TYR A 450 -3.49 -27.90 8.04
N SER A 451 -4.66 -28.45 8.36
CA SER A 451 -5.50 -27.93 9.44
C SER A 451 -4.79 -27.72 10.78
N GLN A 452 -3.82 -28.57 11.14
CA GLN A 452 -3.10 -28.46 12.42
C GLN A 452 -1.80 -27.64 12.36
N GLY A 453 -1.44 -27.02 11.23
CA GLY A 453 -0.34 -26.06 11.17
C GLY A 453 0.48 -26.05 9.89
N TRP A 454 1.65 -25.42 9.98
CA TRP A 454 2.66 -25.36 8.93
C TRP A 454 3.37 -26.71 8.84
N ALA A 455 3.51 -27.25 7.63
CA ALA A 455 3.98 -28.62 7.44
C ALA A 455 5.48 -28.78 7.61
N ASP A 456 6.27 -28.03 6.84
CA ASP A 456 7.73 -28.13 6.84
C ASP A 456 8.37 -26.78 6.46
N PRO A 457 9.14 -26.14 7.36
CA PRO A 457 9.44 -26.56 8.73
C PRO A 457 8.20 -26.62 9.62
N GLY A 458 8.09 -27.70 10.41
CA GLY A 458 6.89 -28.00 11.19
C GLY A 458 6.65 -26.99 12.32
N PHE A 459 5.43 -26.44 12.36
CA PHE A 459 4.90 -25.64 13.47
C PHE A 459 3.41 -25.93 13.61
N THR A 460 3.02 -26.58 14.72
CA THR A 460 1.72 -27.22 14.88
C THR A 460 0.91 -26.65 16.04
N CYS A 461 -0.39 -26.98 16.12
CA CYS A 461 -1.23 -26.68 17.30
C CYS A 461 -0.61 -27.19 18.62
N THR A 462 0.13 -28.31 18.59
CA THR A 462 0.83 -28.81 19.80
C THR A 462 1.95 -27.87 20.25
N ASP A 463 2.67 -27.28 19.30
CA ASP A 463 3.72 -26.31 19.61
C ASP A 463 3.13 -25.01 20.15
N VAL A 464 1.97 -24.58 19.63
CA VAL A 464 1.22 -23.41 20.11
C VAL A 464 0.90 -23.52 21.60
N GLN A 465 0.51 -24.70 22.06
CA GLN A 465 0.27 -24.96 23.49
C GLN A 465 1.54 -24.80 24.35
N ASN A 466 2.72 -24.91 23.76
CA ASN A 466 4.02 -24.79 24.43
C ASN A 466 4.74 -23.45 24.17
N MET A 467 4.15 -22.54 23.40
CA MET A 467 4.75 -21.22 23.14
C MET A 467 5.00 -20.44 24.44
N THR A 468 5.97 -19.54 24.38
CA THR A 468 6.46 -18.72 25.49
C THR A 468 6.57 -17.23 25.14
N ASN A 469 6.00 -16.78 24.01
CA ASN A 469 5.95 -15.37 23.60
C ASN A 469 4.92 -14.54 24.39
N PHE A 470 5.00 -14.59 25.72
CA PHE A 470 3.99 -13.96 26.57
C PHE A 470 3.89 -12.45 26.33
N GLY A 471 2.71 -11.97 25.95
CA GLY A 471 2.47 -10.56 25.62
C GLY A 471 3.19 -10.04 24.37
N LYS A 472 3.84 -10.91 23.58
CA LYS A 472 4.60 -10.58 22.36
C LYS A 472 3.97 -11.24 21.14
N LEU A 473 2.83 -10.70 20.73
CA LEU A 473 1.88 -11.38 19.85
C LEU A 473 2.01 -10.88 18.40
N PRO A 474 2.55 -11.69 17.48
CA PRO A 474 2.60 -11.32 16.06
C PRO A 474 1.23 -11.40 15.39
N LEU A 475 1.06 -10.65 14.30
CA LEU A 475 0.20 -11.08 13.20
C LEU A 475 0.88 -12.22 12.47
N MET A 476 0.17 -13.32 12.27
CA MET A 476 0.69 -14.48 11.55
C MET A 476 -0.07 -14.66 10.23
N ILE A 477 0.65 -14.83 9.12
CA ILE A 477 0.06 -15.03 7.79
C ILE A 477 0.59 -16.34 7.23
N GLY A 478 -0.31 -17.30 7.01
CA GLY A 478 0.01 -18.58 6.38
C GLY A 478 -0.53 -18.66 4.98
N ASN A 479 0.32 -18.38 3.98
CA ASN A 479 0.03 -18.69 2.59
C ASN A 479 0.25 -20.19 2.37
N CYS A 480 -0.68 -20.98 2.88
CA CYS A 480 -0.62 -22.44 2.90
C CYS A 480 -2.01 -23.06 3.05
N CYS A 481 -2.13 -24.32 2.62
CA CYS A 481 -3.40 -25.04 2.64
C CYS A 481 -3.99 -25.17 4.07
N GLN A 482 -5.30 -24.94 4.19
CA GLN A 482 -6.16 -25.41 5.28
C GLN A 482 -5.81 -24.92 6.69
N SER A 483 -4.87 -24.00 6.87
CA SER A 483 -4.48 -23.54 8.21
C SER A 483 -5.57 -22.78 8.98
N ASN A 484 -6.64 -22.38 8.28
CA ASN A 484 -7.91 -21.86 8.82
C ASN A 484 -9.09 -22.79 8.50
N LYS A 485 -8.89 -24.10 8.49
CA LYS A 485 -9.99 -25.08 8.29
C LYS A 485 -10.83 -25.22 9.58
N PHE A 486 -11.57 -24.19 9.93
CA PHE A 486 -12.33 -24.08 11.19
C PHE A 486 -13.63 -24.90 11.24
N ASP A 487 -13.83 -25.83 10.28
CA ASP A 487 -14.80 -26.93 10.39
C ASP A 487 -14.17 -28.22 10.93
N ASP A 488 -12.87 -28.22 11.23
CA ASP A 488 -12.23 -29.23 12.06
C ASP A 488 -12.37 -28.88 13.56
N PRO A 489 -12.18 -29.82 14.51
CA PRO A 489 -12.37 -29.55 15.94
C PRO A 489 -11.56 -28.37 16.52
N GLU A 490 -10.38 -28.13 15.97
CA GLU A 490 -9.55 -26.95 16.23
C GLU A 490 -8.51 -26.87 15.11
N CYS A 491 -8.47 -25.80 14.34
CA CYS A 491 -7.42 -25.57 13.35
C CYS A 491 -6.29 -24.66 13.90
N PHE A 492 -5.22 -24.49 13.13
CA PHE A 492 -4.02 -23.76 13.55
C PHE A 492 -4.31 -22.29 13.91
N GLY A 493 -5.07 -21.59 13.07
CA GLY A 493 -5.47 -20.21 13.35
C GLY A 493 -6.26 -20.09 14.66
N GLU A 494 -7.14 -21.04 14.94
CA GLU A 494 -7.89 -21.09 16.19
C GLU A 494 -7.00 -21.35 17.40
N ALA A 495 -6.12 -22.35 17.32
CA ALA A 495 -5.19 -22.69 18.40
C ALA A 495 -4.33 -21.48 18.79
N LEU A 496 -3.82 -20.72 17.81
CA LEU A 496 -3.02 -19.51 18.02
C LEU A 496 -3.78 -18.41 18.78
N LEU A 497 -5.08 -18.27 18.52
CA LEU A 497 -5.91 -17.26 19.16
C LEU A 497 -6.44 -17.69 20.53
N ARG A 498 -6.79 -18.97 20.70
CA ARG A 498 -7.39 -19.54 21.93
C ARG A 498 -6.45 -19.58 23.13
N VAL A 499 -5.13 -19.73 22.90
CA VAL A 499 -4.14 -19.78 24.00
C VAL A 499 -4.01 -18.46 24.75
N SER A 500 -3.90 -18.56 26.08
CA SER A 500 -3.87 -17.41 26.98
C SER A 500 -2.55 -16.65 26.93
N ASN A 501 -2.62 -15.33 26.67
CA ASN A 501 -1.49 -14.39 26.70
C ASN A 501 -0.26 -14.80 25.85
N LYS A 502 -0.46 -15.63 24.82
CA LYS A 502 0.59 -16.09 23.89
C LYS A 502 -0.03 -16.42 22.53
N GLY A 503 0.76 -16.99 21.62
CA GLY A 503 0.29 -17.32 20.27
C GLY A 503 0.29 -16.07 19.39
N ALA A 504 -0.82 -15.77 18.72
CA ALA A 504 -0.92 -14.65 17.79
C ALA A 504 -2.00 -13.64 18.20
N ILE A 505 -1.92 -12.42 17.66
CA ILE A 505 -2.96 -11.39 17.74
C ILE A 505 -4.02 -11.52 16.63
N GLY A 506 -3.63 -12.17 15.52
CA GLY A 506 -4.48 -12.52 14.40
C GLY A 506 -3.79 -13.55 13.50
N TYR A 507 -4.59 -14.29 12.74
CA TYR A 507 -4.10 -15.26 11.76
C TYR A 507 -4.86 -15.18 10.44
N ILE A 508 -4.15 -14.90 9.35
CA ILE A 508 -4.69 -14.91 7.99
C ILE A 508 -4.25 -16.20 7.29
N GLY A 509 -5.20 -16.96 6.75
CA GLY A 509 -4.92 -18.22 6.07
C GLY A 509 -6.15 -18.84 5.42
N GLY A 510 -5.94 -19.90 4.64
CA GLY A 510 -6.99 -20.58 3.87
C GLY A 510 -7.78 -21.61 4.68
N SER A 511 -9.11 -21.63 4.54
CA SER A 511 -10.00 -22.70 5.01
C SER A 511 -9.96 -23.96 4.13
N ASN A 512 -9.34 -23.84 2.95
CA ASN A 512 -9.12 -24.93 2.01
C ASN A 512 -7.70 -24.87 1.43
N ASN A 513 -7.43 -25.71 0.43
CA ASN A 513 -6.17 -25.75 -0.27
C ASN A 513 -5.89 -24.43 -1.00
N THR A 514 -4.70 -23.87 -0.76
CA THR A 514 -4.19 -22.72 -1.52
C THR A 514 -3.26 -23.20 -2.64
N TYR A 515 -2.85 -22.27 -3.49
CA TYR A 515 -2.19 -22.53 -4.76
C TYR A 515 -0.97 -21.64 -4.93
N TRP A 516 0.06 -22.14 -5.61
CA TRP A 516 1.35 -21.47 -5.67
C TRP A 516 1.33 -20.14 -6.42
N ASN A 517 0.62 -20.03 -7.55
CA ASN A 517 0.56 -18.77 -8.32
C ASN A 517 -0.24 -17.69 -7.56
N GLU A 518 -1.44 -18.05 -7.10
CA GLU A 518 -2.35 -17.11 -6.46
C GLU A 518 -1.83 -16.65 -5.09
N ASP A 519 -1.23 -17.52 -4.28
CA ASP A 519 -0.56 -17.09 -3.03
C ASP A 519 0.65 -16.18 -3.32
N TYR A 520 1.30 -16.31 -4.48
CA TYR A 520 2.37 -15.41 -4.88
C TYR A 520 1.83 -14.03 -5.23
N TRP A 521 0.77 -13.95 -6.04
CA TRP A 521 0.14 -12.67 -6.37
C TRP A 521 -0.52 -12.02 -5.17
N PHE A 522 -1.12 -12.82 -4.28
CA PHE A 522 -1.67 -12.35 -3.01
C PHE A 522 -0.60 -11.57 -2.22
N ALA A 523 0.63 -12.09 -2.16
CA ALA A 523 1.74 -11.50 -1.42
C ALA A 523 2.46 -10.34 -2.14
N VAL A 524 2.88 -10.57 -3.39
CA VAL A 524 3.82 -9.72 -4.14
C VAL A 524 3.09 -8.76 -5.09
N GLY A 525 1.84 -9.05 -5.44
CA GLY A 525 1.10 -8.35 -6.47
C GLY A 525 1.07 -9.10 -7.80
N ASN A 526 0.23 -8.65 -8.72
CA ASN A 526 0.07 -9.27 -10.03
C ASN A 526 1.34 -9.11 -10.90
N GLY A 527 1.70 -10.15 -11.64
CA GLY A 527 2.83 -10.10 -12.56
C GLY A 527 3.55 -11.43 -12.71
N SER A 528 4.73 -11.38 -13.34
CA SER A 528 5.56 -12.56 -13.56
C SER A 528 6.08 -13.13 -12.23
N ILE A 529 6.08 -14.46 -12.14
CA ILE A 529 6.56 -15.17 -10.94
C ILE A 529 8.06 -15.40 -11.06
N LEU A 530 8.83 -14.80 -10.16
CA LEU A 530 10.28 -14.74 -10.22
C LEU A 530 10.88 -15.04 -8.83
N THR A 531 12.13 -15.51 -8.79
CA THR A 531 12.85 -15.68 -7.51
C THR A 531 13.20 -14.36 -6.84
N ASN A 532 13.32 -13.27 -7.62
CA ASN A 532 13.59 -11.92 -7.13
C ASN A 532 12.70 -10.94 -7.91
N PRO A 533 11.40 -10.86 -7.58
CA PRO A 533 10.50 -9.92 -8.24
C PRO A 533 10.87 -8.47 -7.91
N SER A 534 10.66 -7.58 -8.87
CA SER A 534 10.82 -6.14 -8.68
C SER A 534 9.51 -5.49 -8.21
N TYR A 535 9.60 -4.48 -7.36
CA TYR A 535 8.47 -3.62 -7.02
C TYR A 535 7.88 -2.95 -8.27
N ASN A 536 6.55 -2.91 -8.34
CA ASN A 536 5.82 -2.23 -9.39
C ASN A 536 4.60 -1.49 -8.78
N PRO A 537 4.54 -0.15 -8.87
CA PRO A 537 3.48 0.64 -8.24
C PRO A 537 2.08 0.38 -8.80
N ASN A 538 1.96 -0.18 -10.01
CA ASN A 538 0.67 -0.53 -10.61
C ASN A 538 0.17 -1.91 -10.17
N ASN A 539 1.04 -2.69 -9.52
CA ASN A 539 0.87 -4.12 -9.32
C ASN A 539 1.16 -4.49 -7.86
N LEU A 540 0.40 -3.93 -6.95
CA LEU A 540 0.62 -4.13 -5.53
C LEU A 540 0.07 -5.50 -5.08
N GLY A 541 0.72 -6.13 -4.09
CA GLY A 541 0.24 -7.25 -3.29
C GLY A 541 -0.16 -6.81 -1.88
N PHE A 542 -0.31 -7.74 -0.94
CA PHE A 542 -0.59 -7.36 0.46
C PHE A 542 0.64 -6.74 1.14
N PHE A 543 1.88 -7.10 0.75
CA PHE A 543 3.07 -6.54 1.38
C PHE A 543 3.16 -5.03 1.12
N ASP A 544 3.00 -4.61 -0.14
CA ASP A 544 3.07 -3.19 -0.52
C ASP A 544 1.94 -2.39 0.15
N ARG A 545 0.75 -2.95 0.12
CA ARG A 545 -0.46 -2.40 0.75
C ARG A 545 -0.45 -2.47 2.28
N LEU A 546 0.51 -3.10 2.92
CA LEU A 546 0.60 -3.09 4.39
C LEU A 546 1.69 -2.15 4.86
N PHE A 547 2.85 -2.18 4.20
CA PHE A 547 4.06 -1.51 4.66
C PHE A 547 4.26 -0.10 4.11
N HIS A 548 3.80 0.18 2.89
CA HIS A 548 3.81 1.54 2.31
C HIS A 548 5.19 2.21 2.24
N ALA A 549 6.25 1.41 2.08
CA ALA A 549 7.63 1.86 2.16
C ALA A 549 8.21 2.34 0.82
N ASN A 550 7.43 2.34 -0.27
CA ASN A 550 7.91 2.65 -1.62
C ASN A 550 7.29 3.91 -2.24
N GLY A 551 6.60 4.73 -1.45
CA GLY A 551 6.02 6.01 -1.88
C GLY A 551 4.54 5.92 -2.25
N GLU A 552 3.87 4.86 -1.83
CA GLU A 552 2.42 4.70 -1.93
C GLU A 552 1.71 5.80 -1.12
N PRO A 553 0.76 6.55 -1.69
CA PRO A 553 0.05 7.60 -0.95
C PRO A 553 -0.84 7.03 0.16
N GLU A 554 -1.02 7.76 1.28
CA GLU A 554 -1.84 7.29 2.44
C GLU A 554 -3.26 6.84 2.04
N THR A 555 -3.79 7.40 0.95
CA THR A 555 -5.10 7.05 0.40
C THR A 555 -5.18 5.64 -0.18
N GLU A 556 -4.05 4.98 -0.41
CA GLU A 556 -3.96 3.60 -0.93
C GLU A 556 -3.60 2.58 0.16
N TRP A 557 -3.56 3.01 1.43
CA TRP A 557 -3.06 2.18 2.51
C TRP A 557 -4.07 1.17 3.05
N PHE A 558 -3.67 -0.10 3.22
CA PHE A 558 -4.48 -1.15 3.86
C PHE A 558 -3.96 -1.38 5.27
N THR A 559 -4.55 -0.67 6.23
CA THR A 559 -4.00 -0.51 7.58
C THR A 559 -4.47 -1.55 8.60
N THR A 560 -5.60 -2.20 8.35
CA THR A 560 -6.21 -3.19 9.27
C THR A 560 -6.02 -4.64 8.80
N ASN A 561 -6.11 -5.60 9.72
CA ASN A 561 -5.89 -7.01 9.40
C ASN A 561 -6.84 -7.56 8.32
N ALA A 562 -8.10 -7.14 8.31
CA ALA A 562 -9.04 -7.56 7.27
C ALA A 562 -8.75 -6.90 5.91
N GLN A 563 -8.26 -5.66 5.94
CA GLN A 563 -7.78 -4.96 4.75
C GLN A 563 -6.57 -5.67 4.11
N ILE A 564 -5.62 -6.19 4.90
CA ILE A 564 -4.49 -7.00 4.37
C ILE A 564 -5.01 -8.18 3.54
N MET A 565 -5.97 -8.92 4.08
CA MET A 565 -6.59 -10.07 3.40
C MET A 565 -7.28 -9.65 2.10
N MET A 566 -8.07 -8.58 2.15
CA MET A 566 -8.79 -8.09 0.97
C MET A 566 -7.84 -7.56 -0.11
N GLY A 567 -6.78 -6.85 0.26
CA GLY A 567 -5.75 -6.37 -0.67
C GLY A 567 -5.06 -7.51 -1.42
N GLY A 568 -4.72 -8.60 -0.72
CA GLY A 568 -4.18 -9.81 -1.36
C GLY A 568 -5.17 -10.47 -2.32
N ASN A 569 -6.44 -10.61 -1.95
CA ASN A 569 -7.49 -11.17 -2.83
C ASN A 569 -7.74 -10.30 -4.07
N LEU A 570 -7.67 -8.97 -3.94
CA LEU A 570 -7.77 -8.05 -5.07
C LEU A 570 -6.57 -8.19 -6.01
N ALA A 571 -5.36 -8.43 -5.51
CA ALA A 571 -4.20 -8.74 -6.35
C ALA A 571 -4.41 -10.02 -7.16
N VAL A 572 -5.00 -11.08 -6.56
CA VAL A 572 -5.39 -12.31 -7.30
C VAL A 572 -6.45 -12.01 -8.36
N THR A 573 -7.41 -11.14 -8.04
CA THR A 573 -8.46 -10.67 -8.97
C THR A 573 -7.86 -9.96 -10.18
N GLN A 574 -6.97 -8.99 -9.94
CA GLN A 574 -6.26 -8.25 -11.00
C GLN A 574 -5.35 -9.19 -11.82
N ALA A 575 -4.77 -10.21 -11.19
CA ALA A 575 -3.92 -11.22 -11.81
C ALA A 575 -4.66 -12.28 -12.64
N GLY A 576 -5.99 -12.28 -12.71
CA GLY A 576 -6.69 -13.28 -13.52
C GLY A 576 -6.82 -14.66 -12.88
N GLY A 577 -6.40 -14.81 -11.62
CA GLY A 577 -6.35 -16.10 -10.93
C GLY A 577 -7.72 -16.64 -10.54
N ALA A 578 -7.71 -17.67 -9.68
CA ALA A 578 -8.92 -18.24 -9.09
C ALA A 578 -9.55 -17.31 -8.02
N ASP A 579 -9.88 -16.08 -8.41
CA ASP A 579 -10.30 -14.98 -7.55
C ASP A 579 -11.59 -15.25 -6.77
N ASP A 580 -12.61 -15.79 -7.41
CA ASP A 580 -13.86 -16.16 -6.74
C ASP A 580 -13.59 -17.19 -5.62
N TYR A 581 -12.72 -18.17 -5.86
CA TYR A 581 -12.32 -19.19 -4.88
C TYR A 581 -11.46 -18.59 -3.75
N TYR A 582 -10.53 -17.69 -4.06
CA TYR A 582 -9.66 -17.06 -3.06
C TYR A 582 -10.43 -16.18 -2.07
N ASN A 583 -11.44 -15.46 -2.56
CA ASN A 583 -12.33 -14.70 -1.68
C ASN A 583 -13.17 -15.59 -0.76
N GLU A 584 -13.53 -16.82 -1.16
CA GLU A 584 -14.23 -17.75 -0.29
C GLU A 584 -13.33 -18.37 0.79
N ILE A 585 -12.08 -18.72 0.47
CA ILE A 585 -11.23 -19.54 1.36
C ILE A 585 -10.36 -18.75 2.32
N TYR A 586 -9.93 -17.54 1.98
CA TYR A 586 -9.04 -16.78 2.86
C TYR A 586 -9.87 -16.14 3.97
N HIS A 587 -9.47 -16.39 5.21
CA HIS A 587 -10.15 -15.89 6.41
C HIS A 587 -9.16 -15.22 7.35
N LEU A 588 -9.68 -14.25 8.11
CA LEU A 588 -9.03 -13.69 9.28
C LEU A 588 -9.63 -14.32 10.55
N MET A 589 -8.81 -15.09 11.27
CA MET A 589 -9.05 -15.38 12.67
C MET A 589 -8.49 -14.22 13.48
N GLY A 590 -9.37 -13.42 14.09
CA GLY A 590 -9.00 -12.20 14.80
C GLY A 590 -9.95 -11.05 14.57
N ASP A 591 -9.60 -9.90 15.15
CA ASP A 591 -10.35 -8.66 15.03
C ASP A 591 -10.08 -7.99 13.66
N PRO A 592 -11.12 -7.76 12.83
CA PRO A 592 -10.96 -7.18 11.50
C PRO A 592 -10.50 -5.72 11.49
N SER A 593 -10.74 -4.95 12.56
CA SER A 593 -10.34 -3.54 12.61
C SER A 593 -8.97 -3.31 13.25
N LEU A 594 -8.27 -4.37 13.68
CA LEU A 594 -6.98 -4.23 14.36
C LEU A 594 -5.93 -3.77 13.36
N MET A 595 -5.20 -2.70 13.71
CA MET A 595 -4.02 -2.24 12.98
C MET A 595 -2.78 -2.90 13.58
N THR A 596 -2.14 -3.80 12.83
CA THR A 596 -0.90 -4.45 13.26
C THR A 596 0.27 -3.45 13.19
N TYR A 597 1.10 -3.41 14.24
CA TYR A 597 2.30 -2.59 14.25
C TYR A 597 3.40 -3.21 13.39
N LEU A 598 4.01 -2.39 12.54
CA LEU A 598 5.12 -2.75 11.66
C LEU A 598 6.37 -2.00 12.10
N GLY A 599 7.13 -2.59 13.04
CA GLY A 599 8.18 -1.89 13.74
C GLY A 599 7.71 -1.23 15.04
N VAL A 600 8.65 -0.71 15.81
CA VAL A 600 8.34 0.03 17.05
C VAL A 600 7.76 1.40 16.68
N PRO A 601 6.49 1.69 17.00
CA PRO A 601 5.83 2.91 16.56
C PRO A 601 6.32 4.15 17.32
N SER A 602 6.23 5.31 16.66
CA SER A 602 6.45 6.62 17.29
C SER A 602 5.16 7.11 18.00
N PRO A 603 5.25 7.98 19.02
CA PRO A 603 4.07 8.58 19.61
C PRO A 603 3.36 9.53 18.64
N LEU A 604 2.03 9.63 18.76
CA LEU A 604 1.26 10.69 18.11
C LEU A 604 1.58 12.06 18.73
N SER A 605 1.70 13.07 17.89
CA SER A 605 1.59 14.47 18.33
C SER A 605 0.10 14.81 18.44
N VAL A 606 -0.43 14.99 19.65
CA VAL A 606 -1.84 15.35 19.89
C VAL A 606 -1.94 16.57 20.76
N GLN A 607 -2.80 17.51 20.38
CA GLN A 607 -3.08 18.71 21.15
C GLN A 607 -4.56 19.03 21.16
N HIS A 608 -5.02 19.44 22.34
CA HIS A 608 -6.37 19.90 22.59
C HIS A 608 -6.41 20.69 23.91
N ASP A 609 -7.45 21.49 24.09
CA ASP A 609 -7.70 22.18 25.35
C ASP A 609 -7.82 21.17 26.50
N GLN A 610 -7.18 21.46 27.63
CA GLN A 610 -7.27 20.61 28.83
C GLN A 610 -8.54 20.90 29.64
N VAL A 611 -9.10 22.10 29.46
CA VAL A 611 -10.28 22.58 30.18
C VAL A 611 -11.15 23.38 29.22
N ILE A 612 -12.45 23.09 29.19
CA ILE A 612 -13.44 23.84 28.41
C ILE A 612 -14.64 24.24 29.28
N PRO A 613 -15.31 25.37 29.00
CA PRO A 613 -16.56 25.72 29.66
C PRO A 613 -17.72 24.87 29.12
N LEU A 614 -18.69 24.57 29.97
CA LEU A 614 -19.95 23.97 29.55
C LEU A 614 -20.70 24.90 28.58
N GLY A 615 -21.23 24.34 27.49
CA GLY A 615 -22.03 25.06 26.50
C GLY A 615 -21.29 25.44 25.21
N LEU A 616 -20.06 24.97 25.01
CA LEU A 616 -19.43 24.96 23.69
C LEU A 616 -20.19 24.04 22.72
N SER A 617 -20.21 24.42 21.45
CA SER A 617 -20.78 23.60 20.38
C SER A 617 -19.74 22.73 19.68
N THR A 618 -18.49 23.18 19.63
CA THR A 618 -17.40 22.47 18.95
C THR A 618 -16.11 22.59 19.73
N ILE A 619 -15.19 21.65 19.48
CA ILE A 619 -13.81 21.70 19.96
C ILE A 619 -12.86 21.22 18.86
N ASP A 620 -11.73 21.89 18.70
CA ASP A 620 -10.72 21.49 17.75
C ASP A 620 -9.69 20.57 18.42
N ILE A 621 -9.38 19.45 17.74
CA ILE A 621 -8.30 18.53 18.10
C ILE A 621 -7.27 18.59 16.98
N ILE A 622 -6.01 18.76 17.36
CA ILE A 622 -4.88 18.84 16.42
C ILE A 622 -4.02 17.58 16.56
N SER A 623 -3.70 16.96 15.43
CA SER A 623 -2.80 15.81 15.30
C SER A 623 -2.11 15.81 13.92
N GLU A 624 -1.47 14.72 13.55
CA GLU A 624 -0.99 14.46 12.18
C GLU A 624 -2.17 14.28 11.21
N GLU A 625 -1.99 14.47 9.90
CA GLU A 625 -3.01 14.20 8.86
C GLU A 625 -3.53 12.75 8.91
N GLY A 626 -4.81 12.53 8.59
CA GLY A 626 -5.38 11.18 8.48
C GLY A 626 -5.45 10.42 9.81
N THR A 627 -5.32 11.12 10.94
CA THR A 627 -5.40 10.51 12.27
C THR A 627 -6.87 10.41 12.71
N TYR A 628 -7.29 9.25 13.22
CA TYR A 628 -8.64 9.05 13.73
C TYR A 628 -8.76 9.55 15.17
N VAL A 629 -9.68 10.47 15.43
CA VAL A 629 -9.95 11.10 16.72
C VAL A 629 -11.35 10.71 17.18
N SER A 630 -11.50 10.35 18.45
CA SER A 630 -12.79 10.08 19.08
C SER A 630 -12.93 10.83 20.40
N LEU A 631 -14.14 11.36 20.63
CA LEU A 631 -14.59 11.92 21.89
C LEU A 631 -15.70 11.05 22.48
N SER A 632 -15.63 10.77 23.78
CA SER A 632 -16.69 10.11 24.53
C SER A 632 -16.87 10.71 25.93
N GLN A 633 -18.06 10.60 26.51
CA GLN A 633 -18.35 11.02 27.88
C GLN A 633 -19.09 9.89 28.61
N ASN A 634 -18.56 9.43 29.75
CA ASN A 634 -19.15 8.34 30.53
C ASN A 634 -19.44 7.05 29.72
N GLY A 635 -18.58 6.73 28.74
CA GLY A 635 -18.76 5.57 27.86
C GLY A 635 -19.73 5.80 26.69
N ILE A 636 -20.32 6.98 26.57
CA ILE A 636 -21.20 7.34 25.45
C ILE A 636 -20.37 8.10 24.40
N PRO A 637 -20.33 7.66 23.13
CA PRO A 637 -19.71 8.42 22.04
C PRO A 637 -20.33 9.81 21.90
N ILE A 638 -19.49 10.80 21.67
CA ILE A 638 -19.91 12.18 21.38
C ILE A 638 -19.72 12.46 19.89
N ASP A 639 -18.49 12.29 19.40
CA ASP A 639 -18.16 12.46 17.99
C ASP A 639 -16.86 11.71 17.64
N ALA A 640 -16.66 11.38 16.37
CA ALA A 640 -15.41 10.78 15.88
C ALA A 640 -15.18 11.05 14.38
N GLY A 641 -13.91 11.22 13.98
CA GLY A 641 -13.56 11.45 12.59
C GLY A 641 -12.05 11.51 12.34
N LEU A 642 -11.67 11.72 11.07
CA LEU A 642 -10.27 11.86 10.65
C LEU A 642 -9.84 13.32 10.64
N THR A 643 -8.62 13.60 11.08
CA THR A 643 -7.99 14.91 10.88
C THR A 643 -7.82 15.22 9.40
N SER A 644 -7.99 16.49 9.06
CA SER A 644 -7.78 17.00 7.70
C SER A 644 -6.30 16.95 7.31
N SER A 645 -6.01 17.38 6.08
CA SER A 645 -4.64 17.51 5.59
C SER A 645 -3.82 18.62 6.25
N THR A 646 -4.43 19.45 7.12
CA THR A 646 -3.72 20.37 8.02
C THR A 646 -3.54 19.80 9.43
N GLY A 647 -3.92 18.53 9.63
CA GLY A 647 -3.83 17.86 10.92
C GLY A 647 -4.85 18.35 11.95
N THR A 648 -5.99 18.90 11.53
CA THR A 648 -7.02 19.43 12.46
C THR A 648 -8.37 18.77 12.21
N ILE A 649 -9.12 18.51 13.28
CA ILE A 649 -10.54 18.13 13.22
C ILE A 649 -11.35 18.99 14.20
N SER A 650 -12.50 19.48 13.76
CA SER A 650 -13.47 20.18 14.62
C SER A 650 -14.57 19.20 14.99
N MET A 651 -14.65 18.86 16.27
CA MET A 651 -15.57 17.86 16.81
C MET A 651 -16.84 18.54 17.34
N ASP A 652 -18.02 18.00 17.02
CA ASP A 652 -19.30 18.47 17.56
C ASP A 652 -19.50 17.99 19.00
N ILE A 653 -19.61 18.95 19.92
CA ILE A 653 -19.87 18.72 21.34
C ILE A 653 -21.15 19.43 21.80
N SER A 654 -22.01 19.85 20.88
CA SER A 654 -23.26 20.57 21.18
C SER A 654 -24.24 19.77 22.05
N GLY A 655 -24.13 18.43 22.04
CA GLY A 655 -24.90 17.53 22.89
C GLY A 655 -24.39 17.40 24.33
N VAL A 656 -23.23 17.97 24.67
CA VAL A 656 -22.60 17.84 25.98
C VAL A 656 -23.24 18.80 26.99
N VAL A 657 -24.00 18.23 27.93
CA VAL A 657 -24.80 18.99 28.92
C VAL A 657 -24.40 18.74 30.37
N THR A 658 -23.44 17.86 30.62
CA THR A 658 -22.95 17.52 31.96
C THR A 658 -21.53 18.07 32.17
N MET A 659 -21.07 18.16 33.43
CA MET A 659 -19.71 18.60 33.75
C MET A 659 -18.71 17.44 33.85
N ASP A 660 -19.08 16.24 33.42
CA ASP A 660 -18.15 15.12 33.39
C ASP A 660 -17.08 15.34 32.30
N SER A 661 -15.88 14.82 32.51
CA SER A 661 -14.80 15.00 31.53
C SER A 661 -15.11 14.32 30.20
N LEU A 662 -14.69 14.94 29.10
CA LEU A 662 -14.61 14.25 27.80
C LEU A 662 -13.34 13.40 27.80
N PHE A 663 -13.44 12.17 27.30
CA PHE A 663 -12.30 11.31 27.03
C PHE A 663 -11.93 11.42 25.56
N VAL A 664 -10.64 11.54 25.28
CA VAL A 664 -10.08 11.70 23.93
C VAL A 664 -9.26 10.46 23.61
N VAL A 665 -9.58 9.78 22.51
CA VAL A 665 -8.76 8.69 21.96
C VAL A 665 -8.33 9.07 20.56
N VAL A 666 -7.05 8.93 20.27
CA VAL A 666 -6.49 9.26 18.97
C VAL A 666 -5.62 8.10 18.48
N THR A 667 -5.86 7.63 17.25
CA THR A 667 -5.19 6.46 16.67
C THR A 667 -4.82 6.67 15.20
N LYS A 668 -3.65 6.14 14.80
CA LYS A 668 -3.17 6.04 13.41
C LYS A 668 -2.31 4.78 13.28
N GLN A 669 -2.19 4.21 12.07
CA GLN A 669 -1.31 3.06 11.82
C GLN A 669 0.14 3.40 12.23
N ASN A 670 0.86 2.44 12.82
CA ASN A 670 2.26 2.59 13.24
C ASN A 670 2.54 3.78 14.18
N LYS A 671 1.53 4.18 14.97
CA LYS A 671 1.65 5.17 16.03
C LYS A 671 1.16 4.63 17.36
N ILE A 672 1.78 5.08 18.46
CA ILE A 672 1.31 4.78 19.81
C ILE A 672 -0.02 5.54 20.01
N PRO A 673 -1.12 4.86 20.40
CA PRO A 673 -2.41 5.50 20.62
C PRO A 673 -2.30 6.56 21.73
N TYR A 674 -2.92 7.71 21.53
CA TYR A 674 -3.05 8.72 22.55
C TYR A 674 -4.39 8.56 23.29
N MET A 675 -4.34 8.64 24.61
CA MET A 675 -5.51 8.60 25.49
C MET A 675 -5.43 9.77 26.47
N GLY A 676 -6.38 10.69 26.40
CA GLY A 676 -6.41 11.92 27.17
C GLY A 676 -7.81 12.26 27.69
N SER A 677 -7.92 13.39 28.39
CA SER A 677 -9.21 13.87 28.87
C SER A 677 -9.28 15.39 28.88
N ILE A 678 -10.49 15.93 28.71
CA ILE A 678 -10.81 17.36 28.73
C ILE A 678 -11.77 17.60 29.87
N GLN A 679 -11.40 18.46 30.81
CA GLN A 679 -12.23 18.80 31.96
C GLN A 679 -13.29 19.82 31.55
N ILE A 680 -14.55 19.58 31.93
CA ILE A 680 -15.63 20.54 31.71
C ILE A 680 -15.85 21.33 32.98
N MET A 681 -15.82 22.67 32.87
CA MET A 681 -16.04 23.57 33.99
C MET A 681 -17.32 24.39 33.81
N PRO A 682 -17.98 24.81 34.91
CA PRO A 682 -19.07 25.77 34.79
C PRO A 682 -18.50 27.07 34.19
N PRO A 683 -19.27 27.82 33.38
CA PRO A 683 -18.81 29.05 32.75
C PRO A 683 -18.68 30.22 33.75
N ASN A 684 -18.40 29.96 35.03
CA ASN A 684 -18.27 30.93 36.11
C ASN A 684 -16.89 31.59 36.05
N GLY A 685 -16.78 32.65 35.26
CA GLY A 685 -15.52 33.35 35.05
C GLY A 685 -15.40 33.92 33.66
N VAL A 686 -14.23 34.47 33.39
CA VAL A 686 -13.81 34.83 32.03
C VAL A 686 -13.23 33.57 31.37
N PHE A 687 -13.59 33.31 30.12
CA PHE A 687 -12.95 32.26 29.31
C PHE A 687 -12.82 32.77 27.89
N ILE A 688 -11.61 33.03 27.42
CA ILE A 688 -11.36 33.58 26.10
C ILE A 688 -10.62 32.55 25.27
N SER A 689 -11.07 32.35 24.04
CA SER A 689 -10.35 31.53 23.06
C SER A 689 -10.24 32.29 21.73
N ASN A 690 -9.17 32.00 20.98
CA ASN A 690 -9.03 32.47 19.61
C ASN A 690 -9.95 31.64 18.70
N SER A 691 -11.12 32.20 18.41
CA SER A 691 -12.21 31.50 17.75
C SER A 691 -12.13 31.45 16.22
N ASN A 692 -11.33 32.33 15.60
CA ASN A 692 -11.18 32.35 14.14
C ASN A 692 -9.95 33.15 13.72
N ASN A 693 -9.24 32.68 12.69
CA ASN A 693 -8.12 33.37 12.07
C ASN A 693 -8.32 33.46 10.55
N VAL A 694 -8.07 34.64 9.97
CA VAL A 694 -8.01 34.83 8.51
C VAL A 694 -6.59 35.25 8.13
N PHE A 695 -5.98 34.51 7.21
CA PHE A 695 -4.64 34.78 6.71
C PHE A 695 -4.74 35.65 5.46
N ASN A 696 -4.03 36.77 5.48
CA ASN A 696 -3.96 37.70 4.36
C ASN A 696 -2.50 37.86 3.93
N GLU A 697 -2.20 37.42 2.73
CA GLU A 697 -0.89 37.56 2.12
C GLU A 697 -0.55 39.04 1.88
N VAL A 698 0.63 39.45 2.31
CA VAL A 698 1.14 40.83 2.15
C VAL A 698 2.44 40.89 1.34
N TYR A 699 3.03 39.73 1.03
CA TYR A 699 4.19 39.57 0.16
C TYR A 699 4.29 38.11 -0.30
N GLY A 700 4.37 37.89 -1.61
CA GLY A 700 4.37 36.56 -2.22
C GLY A 700 3.74 36.60 -3.62
N ASN A 701 3.06 35.52 -3.99
CA ASN A 701 2.45 35.35 -5.32
C ASN A 701 0.95 35.73 -5.39
N TYR A 702 0.32 36.06 -4.26
CA TYR A 702 -1.09 36.45 -4.12
C TYR A 702 -2.09 35.39 -4.59
N ASN A 703 -1.74 34.10 -4.44
CA ASN A 703 -2.61 32.98 -4.84
C ASN A 703 -3.62 32.57 -3.75
N GLY A 704 -3.50 33.12 -2.55
CA GLY A 704 -4.41 32.85 -1.43
C GLY A 704 -4.09 31.57 -0.63
N SER A 705 -3.01 30.88 -0.96
CA SER A 705 -2.40 29.84 -0.13
C SER A 705 -1.29 30.45 0.74
N ILE A 706 -0.74 29.66 1.65
CA ILE A 706 0.47 30.04 2.39
C ILE A 706 1.61 29.28 1.74
N ASP A 707 2.43 29.96 0.97
CA ASP A 707 3.57 29.34 0.28
C ASP A 707 4.90 29.69 0.96
N PHE A 708 5.94 28.93 0.64
CA PHE A 708 7.32 29.22 1.03
C PHE A 708 7.73 30.67 0.65
N GLY A 709 8.57 31.28 1.48
CA GLY A 709 9.07 32.65 1.24
C GLY A 709 8.03 33.77 1.45
N GLU A 710 6.76 33.45 1.68
CA GLU A 710 5.70 34.46 1.77
C GLU A 710 5.60 35.13 3.14
N THR A 711 4.97 36.30 3.18
CA THR A 711 4.64 37.00 4.43
C THR A 711 3.14 37.20 4.52
N HIS A 712 2.58 36.84 5.67
CA HIS A 712 1.14 36.88 5.94
C HIS A 712 0.83 37.71 7.18
N THR A 713 -0.30 38.41 7.14
CA THR A 713 -0.94 39.00 8.33
C THR A 713 -2.10 38.12 8.77
N VAL A 714 -2.36 38.08 10.07
CA VAL A 714 -3.44 37.29 10.66
C VAL A 714 -4.50 38.22 11.24
N ASP A 715 -5.71 38.17 10.72
CA ASP A 715 -6.88 38.77 11.36
C ASP A 715 -7.41 37.76 12.40
N ALA A 716 -7.25 38.07 13.69
CA ALA A 716 -7.61 37.15 14.77
C ALA A 716 -8.91 37.59 15.45
N THR A 717 -9.78 36.62 15.78
CA THR A 717 -11.08 36.83 16.43
C THR A 717 -11.11 36.14 17.80
N LEU A 718 -11.09 36.92 18.87
CA LEU A 718 -11.23 36.40 20.23
C LEU A 718 -12.69 36.40 20.66
N LYS A 719 -13.15 35.30 21.28
CA LYS A 719 -14.49 35.18 21.85
C LYS A 719 -14.43 34.87 23.34
N ASN A 720 -15.21 35.59 24.12
CA ASN A 720 -15.41 35.30 25.54
C ASN A 720 -16.60 34.34 25.71
N PHE A 721 -16.32 33.08 25.99
CA PHE A 721 -17.32 32.04 26.30
C PHE A 721 -17.70 32.03 27.80
N GLY A 722 -17.02 32.82 28.62
CA GLY A 722 -17.34 33.00 30.02
C GLY A 722 -18.60 33.84 30.26
N ASN A 723 -19.12 33.81 31.49
CA ASN A 723 -20.26 34.63 31.91
C ASN A 723 -19.87 35.96 32.59
N ILE A 724 -18.57 36.28 32.64
CA ILE A 724 -18.03 37.54 33.16
C ILE A 724 -17.30 38.28 32.03
N ASP A 725 -17.42 39.61 32.00
CA ASP A 725 -16.68 40.47 31.08
C ASP A 725 -15.17 40.39 31.30
N ALA A 726 -14.42 40.26 30.21
CA ALA A 726 -12.98 40.37 30.20
C ALA A 726 -12.55 41.83 29.98
N PHE A 727 -11.56 42.30 30.73
CA PHE A 727 -11.01 43.65 30.57
C PHE A 727 -9.51 43.59 30.33
N GLY A 728 -9.01 44.49 29.47
CA GLY A 728 -7.58 44.59 29.19
C GLY A 728 -7.01 43.36 28.46
N VAL A 729 -7.82 42.72 27.62
CA VAL A 729 -7.46 41.51 26.89
C VAL A 729 -6.35 41.80 25.89
N TYR A 730 -5.29 41.01 25.98
CA TYR A 730 -4.13 41.05 25.10
C TYR A 730 -3.81 39.63 24.64
N ALA A 731 -3.31 39.47 23.42
CA ALA A 731 -2.95 38.17 22.89
C ALA A 731 -1.57 38.20 22.23
N ASN A 732 -0.83 37.11 22.40
CA ASN A 732 0.51 36.90 21.88
C ASN A 732 0.56 35.64 21.00
N LEU A 733 0.97 35.77 19.75
CA LEU A 733 1.23 34.69 18.81
C LEU A 733 2.68 34.24 18.90
N SER A 734 2.90 32.93 18.91
CA SER A 734 4.22 32.31 18.87
C SER A 734 4.23 31.07 18.00
N SER A 735 5.39 30.70 17.49
CA SER A 735 5.66 29.43 16.82
C SER A 735 7.00 28.89 17.31
N SER A 736 7.09 27.57 17.46
CA SER A 736 8.37 26.87 17.68
C SER A 736 8.94 26.25 16.41
N ASN A 737 8.22 26.33 15.28
CA ASN A 737 8.66 25.74 14.02
C ASN A 737 9.77 26.59 13.39
N ALA A 738 10.86 25.95 12.95
CA ALA A 738 12.04 26.62 12.39
C ALA A 738 11.76 27.34 11.06
N TYR A 739 10.70 26.96 10.35
CA TYR A 739 10.34 27.49 9.04
C TYR A 739 9.40 28.71 9.10
N LEU A 740 8.94 29.13 10.28
CA LEU A 740 8.06 30.28 10.43
C LEU A 740 8.60 31.26 11.46
N THR A 741 8.79 32.51 11.03
CA THR A 741 9.20 33.61 11.90
C THR A 741 8.04 34.56 12.16
N VAL A 742 7.65 34.72 13.42
CA VAL A 742 6.65 35.71 13.84
C VAL A 742 7.29 37.10 13.85
N LEU A 743 6.76 38.02 13.04
CA LEU A 743 7.26 39.39 12.86
C LEU A 743 6.52 40.41 13.74
N THR A 744 5.21 40.21 13.92
CA THR A 744 4.37 40.94 14.87
C THR A 744 3.65 39.91 15.71
N ASP A 745 4.05 39.82 16.97
CA ASP A 745 3.64 38.75 17.88
C ASP A 745 2.47 39.12 18.76
N SER A 746 1.96 40.36 18.75
CA SER A 746 1.11 40.81 19.84
C SER A 746 0.04 41.83 19.45
N SER A 747 -1.14 41.71 20.07
CA SER A 747 -2.32 42.53 19.75
C SER A 747 -3.21 42.78 20.98
N TYR A 748 -3.68 44.02 21.13
CA TYR A 748 -4.60 44.42 22.21
C TYR A 748 -6.05 44.41 21.73
N PHE A 749 -6.89 43.62 22.40
CA PHE A 749 -8.31 43.45 22.09
C PHE A 749 -9.24 44.27 22.98
N GLY A 750 -8.73 44.84 24.08
CA GLY A 750 -9.52 45.73 24.93
C GLY A 750 -10.45 44.98 25.88
N SER A 751 -11.74 45.30 25.86
CA SER A 751 -12.73 44.63 26.74
C SER A 751 -13.64 43.75 25.90
N ILE A 752 -13.75 42.48 26.26
CA ILE A 752 -14.60 41.50 25.57
C ILE A 752 -15.72 41.11 26.55
N GLN A 753 -16.92 41.63 26.28
CA GLN A 753 -18.09 41.35 27.12
C GLN A 753 -18.43 39.84 27.09
N ALA A 754 -19.10 39.35 28.13
CA ALA A 754 -19.55 37.96 28.19
C ALA A 754 -20.36 37.57 26.93
N GLY A 755 -19.95 36.49 26.25
CA GLY A 755 -20.58 36.01 25.01
C GLY A 755 -20.20 36.79 23.73
N GLN A 756 -19.43 37.88 23.83
CA GLN A 756 -19.04 38.71 22.69
C GLN A 756 -17.80 38.13 21.96
N SER A 757 -17.72 38.36 20.64
CA SER A 757 -16.51 38.23 19.85
C SER A 757 -15.96 39.59 19.42
N ILE A 758 -14.64 39.74 19.42
CA ILE A 758 -13.93 40.90 18.86
C ILE A 758 -12.89 40.41 17.86
N GLN A 759 -12.87 41.01 16.68
CA GLN A 759 -11.87 40.76 15.65
C GLN A 759 -10.93 41.97 15.53
N ASN A 760 -9.63 41.71 15.47
CA ASN A 760 -8.62 42.69 15.09
C ASN A 760 -8.05 42.29 13.73
N THR A 761 -8.01 43.23 12.78
CA THR A 761 -7.36 43.02 11.48
C THR A 761 -5.86 43.26 11.59
N GLY A 762 -5.07 42.39 10.94
CA GLY A 762 -3.61 42.39 11.05
C GLY A 762 -3.11 42.28 12.49
N ALA A 763 -3.83 41.51 13.32
CA ALA A 763 -3.50 41.31 14.73
C ALA A 763 -2.08 40.77 14.90
N PHE A 764 -1.67 39.86 14.02
CA PHE A 764 -0.34 39.28 13.99
C PHE A 764 0.25 39.32 12.58
N LYS A 765 1.56 39.07 12.48
CA LYS A 765 2.26 38.97 11.20
C LYS A 765 3.36 37.92 11.29
N PHE A 766 3.49 37.07 10.29
CA PHE A 766 4.57 36.09 10.19
C PHE A 766 5.12 36.00 8.77
N ASN A 767 6.33 35.45 8.65
CA ASN A 767 6.96 35.11 7.38
C ASN A 767 7.35 33.63 7.39
N VAL A 768 7.18 32.99 6.24
CA VAL A 768 7.53 31.60 5.97
C VAL A 768 8.89 31.57 5.27
N SER A 769 9.73 30.63 5.66
CA SER A 769 11.07 30.46 5.10
C SER A 769 11.02 29.94 3.67
N GLU A 770 12.02 30.28 2.85
CA GLU A 770 12.15 29.78 1.47
C GLU A 770 12.56 28.29 1.42
N ASN A 771 13.13 27.76 2.50
CA ASN A 771 13.55 26.35 2.59
C ASN A 771 12.54 25.45 3.30
N THR A 772 11.29 25.89 3.40
CA THR A 772 10.22 25.10 4.02
C THR A 772 9.97 23.84 3.20
N PRO A 773 9.88 22.64 3.80
CA PRO A 773 9.45 21.44 3.10
C PRO A 773 8.02 21.57 2.58
N ASP A 774 7.73 20.92 1.46
CA ASP A 774 6.38 20.94 0.91
C ASP A 774 5.37 20.23 1.84
N GLN A 775 4.16 20.80 1.91
CA GLN A 775 3.07 20.43 2.81
C GLN A 775 3.43 20.47 4.31
N GLU A 776 4.50 21.17 4.70
CA GLU A 776 4.88 21.34 6.11
C GLU A 776 3.74 22.01 6.89
N VAL A 777 3.27 21.34 7.94
CA VAL A 777 2.23 21.87 8.82
C VAL A 777 2.89 22.61 9.98
N VAL A 778 2.81 23.93 9.96
CA VAL A 778 3.34 24.79 11.01
C VAL A 778 2.27 25.07 12.06
N GLN A 779 2.60 24.75 13.30
CA GLN A 779 1.75 25.07 14.44
C GLN A 779 2.02 26.46 15.00
N LEU A 780 0.95 27.15 15.35
CA LEU A 780 0.94 28.47 15.98
C LEU A 780 0.18 28.41 17.31
N LEU A 781 0.73 29.09 18.33
CA LEU A 781 0.14 29.22 19.66
C LEU A 781 -0.20 30.67 19.94
N THR A 782 -1.47 30.93 20.26
CA THR A 782 -1.92 32.20 20.83
C THR A 782 -2.06 32.07 22.35
N ILE A 783 -1.31 32.86 23.11
CA ILE A 783 -1.50 33.04 24.56
C ILE A 783 -2.34 34.31 24.75
N ILE A 784 -3.46 34.21 25.47
CA ILE A 784 -4.40 35.30 25.71
C ILE A 784 -4.39 35.61 27.20
N GLU A 785 -4.24 36.88 27.58
CA GLU A 785 -4.23 37.31 28.97
C GLU A 785 -5.22 38.47 29.19
N ASP A 786 -5.79 38.56 30.40
CA ASP A 786 -6.57 39.71 30.83
C ASP A 786 -5.85 40.52 31.92
N ASN A 787 -6.45 41.64 32.35
CA ASN A 787 -5.89 42.49 33.39
C ASN A 787 -5.96 41.91 34.83
N GLN A 788 -6.49 40.71 34.99
CA GLN A 788 -6.57 39.97 36.26
C GLN A 788 -5.58 38.79 36.32
N ASN A 789 -4.69 38.67 35.32
CA ASN A 789 -3.74 37.56 35.14
C ASN A 789 -4.41 36.20 34.89
N ASN A 790 -5.64 36.19 34.37
CA ASN A 790 -6.15 34.98 33.75
C ASN A 790 -5.43 34.78 32.41
N SER A 791 -5.10 33.53 32.09
CA SER A 791 -4.39 33.18 30.86
C SER A 791 -5.06 31.99 30.18
N TRP A 792 -5.23 32.07 28.87
CA TRP A 792 -5.77 31.02 28.01
C TRP A 792 -4.80 30.77 26.86
N SER A 793 -4.83 29.57 26.30
CA SER A 793 -4.00 29.18 25.17
C SER A 793 -4.89 28.63 24.08
N THR A 794 -4.59 28.98 22.82
CA THR A 794 -5.28 28.43 21.66
C THR A 794 -4.25 28.08 20.59
N TYR A 795 -4.33 26.85 20.09
CA TYR A 795 -3.45 26.36 19.03
C TYR A 795 -4.20 26.35 17.69
N PHE A 796 -3.48 26.59 16.61
CA PHE A 796 -3.99 26.35 15.26
C PHE A 796 -2.82 26.04 14.32
N ASN A 797 -3.11 25.30 13.25
CA ASN A 797 -2.13 24.91 12.26
C ASN A 797 -2.32 25.70 10.97
N VAL A 798 -1.20 25.98 10.30
CA VAL A 798 -1.18 26.46 8.91
C VAL A 798 -0.36 25.47 8.09
N LYS A 799 -0.84 25.15 6.89
CA LYS A 799 -0.09 24.33 5.95
C LYS A 799 0.66 25.23 4.99
N VAL A 800 1.95 24.96 4.83
CA VAL A 800 2.82 25.65 3.89
C VAL A 800 2.99 24.81 2.63
N ASN A 801 2.71 25.37 1.46
CA ASN A 801 3.06 24.71 0.19
C ASN A 801 4.48 25.10 -0.22
N SER A 802 5.21 24.15 -0.77
CA SER A 802 6.55 24.41 -1.31
C SER A 802 6.78 23.55 -2.56
N PRO A 803 7.70 23.96 -3.44
CA PRO A 803 8.09 23.12 -4.56
C PRO A 803 8.85 21.89 -4.05
N ASN A 804 8.68 20.77 -4.74
CA ASN A 804 9.45 19.54 -4.49
C ASN A 804 9.97 19.04 -5.82
N THR A 805 11.19 19.44 -6.14
CA THR A 805 11.80 19.19 -7.45
C THR A 805 12.72 17.98 -7.41
N MET A 806 12.52 17.06 -8.34
CA MET A 806 13.31 15.84 -8.44
C MET A 806 13.59 15.49 -9.89
N ALA A 807 14.84 15.17 -10.22
CA ALA A 807 15.12 14.55 -11.50
C ALA A 807 14.59 13.12 -11.51
N THR A 808 13.99 12.74 -12.63
CA THR A 808 13.36 11.43 -12.82
C THR A 808 14.38 10.46 -13.42
N GLU A 809 14.38 10.27 -14.73
CA GLU A 809 15.29 9.36 -15.42
C GLU A 809 16.40 10.12 -16.16
N LEU A 810 17.65 9.92 -15.74
CA LEU A 810 18.80 10.41 -16.49
C LEU A 810 18.98 9.61 -17.77
N TRP A 811 19.18 10.29 -18.89
CA TRP A 811 19.61 9.64 -20.13
C TRP A 811 20.70 10.44 -20.85
N VAL A 812 21.40 9.78 -21.76
CA VAL A 812 22.59 10.28 -22.46
C VAL A 812 22.30 10.30 -23.96
N GLU A 813 22.68 11.38 -24.61
CA GLU A 813 22.65 11.54 -26.05
C GLU A 813 24.07 11.76 -26.57
N ASP A 814 24.55 10.86 -27.42
CA ASP A 814 25.90 10.89 -28.01
C ASP A 814 25.85 10.79 -29.55
N ASP A 815 24.71 11.12 -30.16
CA ASP A 815 24.44 10.99 -31.59
C ASP A 815 25.33 11.88 -32.49
N GLN A 816 25.70 13.07 -31.99
CA GLN A 816 26.40 14.07 -32.78
C GLN A 816 27.93 13.91 -32.74
N PHE A 817 28.48 13.43 -31.61
CA PHE A 817 29.93 13.40 -31.35
C PHE A 817 30.41 12.17 -30.56
N GLY A 818 29.58 11.15 -30.42
CA GLY A 818 29.89 9.82 -29.89
C GLY A 818 29.52 8.72 -30.87
N ASN A 819 29.05 7.58 -30.36
CA ASN A 819 28.74 6.38 -31.15
C ASN A 819 27.25 6.00 -31.18
N ASP A 820 26.38 6.89 -30.69
CA ASP A 820 24.92 6.80 -30.68
C ASP A 820 24.42 5.56 -29.92
N ASN A 821 25.07 5.23 -28.81
CA ASN A 821 24.71 4.09 -27.97
C ASN A 821 24.06 4.48 -26.63
N GLY A 822 23.96 5.78 -26.35
CA GLY A 822 23.37 6.31 -25.12
C GLY A 822 24.18 6.00 -23.86
N ARG A 823 25.50 5.88 -23.96
CA ARG A 823 26.42 5.57 -22.84
C ARG A 823 27.56 6.56 -22.77
N LEU A 824 28.29 6.52 -21.66
CA LEU A 824 29.54 7.24 -21.52
C LEU A 824 30.65 6.34 -22.05
N ASP A 825 31.25 6.62 -23.21
CA ASP A 825 32.47 5.94 -23.63
C ASP A 825 33.70 6.86 -23.55
N PRO A 826 34.90 6.32 -23.22
CA PRO A 826 36.12 7.11 -23.21
C PRO A 826 36.41 7.79 -24.55
N GLY A 827 36.61 9.10 -24.52
CA GLY A 827 36.94 9.92 -25.69
C GLY A 827 35.76 10.64 -26.34
N GLU A 828 34.55 10.47 -25.82
CA GLU A 828 33.32 11.02 -26.41
C GLU A 828 32.92 12.40 -25.88
N ILE A 829 32.14 13.10 -26.70
CA ILE A 829 31.40 14.30 -26.33
C ILE A 829 29.92 13.97 -26.40
N LEU A 830 29.20 14.19 -25.29
CA LEU A 830 27.79 13.81 -25.15
C LEU A 830 27.00 14.82 -24.33
N SER A 831 25.68 14.75 -24.44
CA SER A 831 24.72 15.51 -23.63
C SER A 831 24.09 14.59 -22.59
N ILE A 832 24.09 15.02 -21.33
CA ILE A 832 23.36 14.39 -20.24
C ILE A 832 22.05 15.16 -20.05
N TYR A 833 20.94 14.47 -20.16
CA TYR A 833 19.60 15.00 -19.91
C TYR A 833 19.10 14.53 -18.55
N LEU A 834 18.58 15.48 -17.77
CA LEU A 834 18.00 15.28 -16.45
C LEU A 834 16.59 15.89 -16.42
N PRO A 835 15.55 15.12 -16.78
CA PRO A 835 14.16 15.56 -16.72
C PRO A 835 13.77 15.80 -15.26
N THR A 836 13.53 17.05 -14.91
CA THR A 836 13.28 17.52 -13.54
C THR A 836 11.81 17.83 -13.37
N LYS A 837 11.13 17.08 -12.50
CA LYS A 837 9.71 17.22 -12.19
C LYS A 837 9.51 18.00 -10.90
N ASN A 838 8.55 18.92 -10.87
CA ASN A 838 8.03 19.48 -9.61
C ASN A 838 6.83 18.66 -9.15
N SER A 839 7.01 17.81 -8.14
CA SER A 839 5.94 17.07 -7.47
C SER A 839 5.40 17.78 -6.23
N GLY A 840 5.82 19.03 -5.97
CA GLY A 840 5.35 19.81 -4.83
C GLY A 840 4.06 20.58 -5.11
N HIS A 841 3.60 21.35 -4.14
CA HIS A 841 2.32 22.08 -4.19
C HIS A 841 2.48 23.59 -4.40
N ALA A 842 3.69 24.06 -4.73
CA ALA A 842 3.94 25.43 -5.17
C ALA A 842 4.81 25.45 -6.43
N ASP A 843 4.60 26.45 -7.28
CA ASP A 843 5.45 26.70 -8.45
C ASP A 843 6.83 27.18 -7.99
N HIS A 844 7.88 26.81 -8.72
CA HIS A 844 9.22 27.37 -8.51
C HIS A 844 9.70 28.10 -9.75
N ASN A 845 10.23 29.31 -9.58
CA ASN A 845 10.84 30.07 -10.66
C ASN A 845 12.35 30.21 -10.47
N ASN A 846 13.09 30.34 -11.58
CA ASN A 846 14.54 30.60 -11.63
C ASN A 846 15.41 29.57 -10.89
N LEU A 847 15.12 28.27 -11.08
CA LEU A 847 15.93 27.20 -10.51
C LEU A 847 17.23 27.04 -11.30
N ILE A 848 18.35 27.19 -10.61
CA ILE A 848 19.68 26.91 -11.17
C ILE A 848 20.02 25.47 -10.82
N THR A 849 20.30 24.69 -11.85
CA THR A 849 20.70 23.30 -11.70
C THR A 849 22.17 23.15 -12.03
N ASN A 850 22.92 22.40 -11.24
CA ASN A 850 24.35 22.19 -11.42
C ASN A 850 24.68 20.70 -11.43
N LEU A 851 25.52 20.27 -12.36
CA LEU A 851 25.97 18.88 -12.45
C LEU A 851 27.48 18.82 -12.23
N THR A 852 27.92 17.98 -11.30
CA THR A 852 29.33 17.73 -11.01
C THR A 852 29.64 16.24 -11.12
N SER A 853 30.92 15.89 -11.31
CA SER A 853 31.38 14.51 -11.43
C SER A 853 32.42 14.18 -10.36
N SER A 854 32.41 12.94 -9.86
CA SER A 854 33.42 12.41 -8.96
C SER A 854 34.75 12.09 -9.67
N HIS A 855 34.76 12.03 -11.01
CA HIS A 855 35.95 11.69 -11.80
C HIS A 855 36.59 12.95 -12.39
N PRO A 856 37.89 13.22 -12.13
CA PRO A 856 38.55 14.47 -12.53
C PRO A 856 38.71 14.64 -14.05
N ASP A 857 38.67 13.52 -14.78
CA ASP A 857 38.84 13.50 -16.25
C ASP A 857 37.52 13.60 -17.03
N ILE A 858 36.42 13.98 -16.37
CA ILE A 858 35.19 14.39 -17.04
C ILE A 858 35.09 15.91 -17.00
N GLN A 859 35.00 16.52 -18.19
CA GLN A 859 34.98 17.97 -18.35
C GLN A 859 33.62 18.44 -18.83
N PHE A 860 33.06 19.44 -18.16
CA PHE A 860 31.77 20.03 -18.53
C PHE A 860 31.99 21.24 -19.44
N PHE A 861 31.30 21.30 -20.59
CA PHE A 861 31.18 22.55 -21.36
C PHE A 861 30.21 23.52 -20.67
N ASN A 862 29.13 22.97 -20.12
CA ASN A 862 28.26 23.64 -19.18
C ASN A 862 27.98 22.67 -18.02
N ASN A 863 28.30 23.12 -16.80
CA ASN A 863 27.97 22.40 -15.57
C ASN A 863 26.78 23.04 -14.86
N SER A 864 26.12 24.02 -15.48
CA SER A 864 24.97 24.74 -14.93
C SER A 864 23.89 24.92 -16.01
N TYR A 865 22.62 24.82 -15.63
CA TYR A 865 21.45 25.00 -16.51
C TYR A 865 20.30 25.67 -15.73
N ASN A 866 19.63 26.65 -16.34
CA ASN A 866 18.53 27.40 -15.71
C ASN A 866 17.18 26.81 -16.12
N LEU A 867 16.37 26.44 -15.13
CA LEU A 867 14.95 26.12 -15.28
C LEU A 867 14.15 27.38 -14.90
N ASP A 868 13.73 28.14 -15.92
CA ASP A 868 13.11 29.46 -15.75
C ASP A 868 11.83 29.43 -14.90
N SER A 869 10.98 28.42 -15.11
CA SER A 869 9.78 28.16 -14.31
C SER A 869 9.46 26.68 -14.36
N LEU A 870 9.17 26.11 -13.20
CA LEU A 870 8.76 24.73 -13.05
C LEU A 870 7.46 24.68 -12.24
N ALA A 871 6.34 24.72 -12.95
CA ALA A 871 5.02 24.70 -12.35
C ALA A 871 4.69 23.33 -11.74
N ILE A 872 3.70 23.30 -10.85
CA ILE A 872 3.22 22.07 -10.20
C ILE A 872 2.95 20.97 -11.23
N SER A 873 3.47 19.76 -10.97
CA SER A 873 3.37 18.56 -11.80
C SER A 873 4.02 18.64 -13.19
N VAL A 874 4.69 19.74 -13.55
CA VAL A 874 5.43 19.87 -14.81
C VAL A 874 6.81 19.24 -14.69
N THR A 875 7.30 18.70 -15.81
CA THR A 875 8.66 18.16 -15.97
C THR A 875 9.37 18.92 -17.08
N GLU A 876 10.59 19.38 -16.83
CA GLU A 876 11.44 20.09 -17.80
C GLU A 876 12.86 19.51 -17.79
N ASP A 877 13.52 19.47 -18.94
CA ASP A 877 14.84 18.87 -19.09
C ASP A 877 15.96 19.85 -18.75
N ALA A 878 16.84 19.47 -17.81
CA ALA A 878 18.12 20.11 -17.60
C ALA A 878 19.21 19.40 -18.43
N ILE A 879 19.94 20.16 -19.26
CA ILE A 879 20.85 19.59 -20.26
C ILE A 879 22.30 20.01 -19.99
N PHE A 880 23.20 19.03 -19.87
CA PHE A 880 24.62 19.23 -19.58
C PHE A 880 25.51 18.58 -20.64
N ASN A 881 26.32 19.37 -21.32
CA ASN A 881 27.25 18.88 -22.33
C ASN A 881 28.60 18.56 -21.67
N VAL A 882 29.10 17.34 -21.87
CA VAL A 882 30.33 16.84 -21.24
C VAL A 882 31.28 16.16 -22.23
N VAL A 883 32.55 16.14 -21.87
CA VAL A 883 33.61 15.36 -22.52
C VAL A 883 34.09 14.30 -21.55
N ILE A 884 34.10 13.05 -22.01
CA ILE A 884 34.68 11.92 -21.29
C ILE A 884 36.09 11.71 -21.82
N ASP A 885 37.13 11.91 -21.00
CA ASP A 885 38.51 11.77 -21.49
C ASP A 885 38.81 10.31 -21.90
N SER A 886 39.56 10.15 -22.99
CA SER A 886 39.99 8.84 -23.50
C SER A 886 40.86 8.01 -22.55
N SER A 887 41.39 8.63 -21.49
CA SER A 887 42.21 7.96 -20.46
C SER A 887 41.39 7.24 -19.38
N ILE A 888 40.08 7.47 -19.31
CA ILE A 888 39.20 6.77 -18.36
C ILE A 888 39.10 5.31 -18.77
N ALA A 889 39.36 4.39 -17.83
CA ALA A 889 39.29 2.96 -18.11
C ALA A 889 37.85 2.48 -18.31
N TYR A 890 37.63 1.56 -19.25
CA TYR A 890 36.34 0.88 -19.42
C TYR A 890 35.90 0.20 -18.12
N GLY A 891 34.60 0.27 -17.82
CA GLY A 891 34.01 -0.24 -16.58
C GLY A 891 34.17 0.67 -15.36
N THR A 892 34.69 1.90 -15.51
CA THR A 892 34.87 2.81 -14.37
C THR A 892 33.53 3.39 -13.92
N PRO A 893 33.06 3.15 -12.68
CA PRO A 893 31.88 3.80 -12.16
C PRO A 893 32.19 5.27 -11.82
N VAL A 894 31.33 6.17 -12.26
CA VAL A 894 31.42 7.61 -12.06
C VAL A 894 30.13 8.08 -11.40
N THR A 895 30.26 8.76 -10.27
CA THR A 895 29.12 9.38 -9.58
C THR A 895 28.99 10.84 -10.01
N PHE A 896 27.84 11.19 -10.58
CA PHE A 896 27.42 12.55 -10.84
C PHE A 896 26.59 13.07 -9.67
N THR A 897 26.84 14.30 -9.23
CA THR A 897 26.00 15.00 -8.24
C THR A 897 25.27 16.14 -8.92
N TYR A 898 23.94 16.11 -8.86
CA TYR A 898 23.02 17.06 -9.44
C TYR A 898 22.38 17.92 -8.34
N ASP A 899 22.69 19.20 -8.33
CA ASP A 899 22.17 20.18 -7.38
C ASP A 899 21.11 21.06 -8.06
N ILE A 900 19.95 21.22 -7.44
CA ILE A 900 18.86 22.11 -7.88
C ILE A 900 18.69 23.19 -6.81
N THR A 901 18.87 24.47 -7.13
CA THR A 901 18.82 25.56 -6.15
C THR A 901 18.50 26.91 -6.76
N ASP A 902 17.92 27.82 -5.98
CA ASP A 902 17.82 29.25 -6.29
C ASP A 902 18.64 30.13 -5.31
N GLY A 903 19.37 29.51 -4.38
CA GLY A 903 20.09 30.14 -3.28
C GLY A 903 19.41 30.02 -1.91
N GLY A 904 18.10 29.77 -1.86
CA GLY A 904 17.31 29.51 -0.63
C GLY A 904 16.78 28.07 -0.57
N TYR A 905 16.23 27.57 -1.67
CA TYR A 905 15.84 26.18 -1.89
C TYR A 905 17.05 25.36 -2.36
N VAL A 906 17.23 24.14 -1.85
CA VAL A 906 18.30 23.22 -2.27
C VAL A 906 17.77 21.79 -2.29
N ASN A 907 17.89 21.12 -3.43
CA ASN A 907 17.71 19.67 -3.57
C ASN A 907 18.95 19.07 -4.24
N GLN A 908 19.44 17.94 -3.75
CA GLN A 908 20.65 17.29 -4.27
C GLN A 908 20.39 15.82 -4.57
N GLN A 909 20.89 15.39 -5.73
CA GLN A 909 20.75 14.04 -6.24
C GLN A 909 22.08 13.48 -6.73
N GLN A 910 22.23 12.16 -6.72
CA GLN A 910 23.43 11.45 -7.13
C GLN A 910 23.06 10.31 -8.06
N PHE A 911 23.76 10.23 -9.18
CA PHE A 911 23.59 9.19 -10.19
C PHE A 911 24.94 8.52 -10.42
N THR A 912 24.98 7.19 -10.53
CA THR A 912 26.22 6.49 -10.87
C THR A 912 26.09 5.87 -12.26
N LEU A 913 26.96 6.27 -13.17
CA LEU A 913 27.06 5.75 -14.54
C LEU A 913 28.40 5.05 -14.73
N ILE A 914 28.43 4.04 -15.60
CA ILE A 914 29.66 3.31 -15.90
C ILE A 914 30.23 3.84 -17.22
N VAL A 915 31.50 4.26 -17.20
CA VAL A 915 32.23 4.67 -18.41
C VAL A 915 32.75 3.43 -19.12
N GLY A 916 32.29 3.21 -20.34
CA GLY A 916 32.73 2.14 -21.21
C GLY A 916 32.14 0.77 -20.86
N LEU A 917 31.80 0.00 -21.89
CA LEU A 917 31.40 -1.40 -21.73
C LEU A 917 32.64 -2.32 -21.73
N ILE A 918 32.86 -3.09 -20.65
CA ILE A 918 33.77 -4.23 -20.70
C ILE A 918 33.03 -5.37 -21.40
N VAL A 919 33.35 -5.61 -22.67
CA VAL A 919 32.92 -6.81 -23.38
C VAL A 919 34.04 -7.84 -23.23
N GLU A 920 33.79 -8.93 -22.49
CA GLU A 920 34.60 -10.13 -22.66
C GLU A 920 34.26 -10.72 -24.04
N ASP A 921 35.16 -10.60 -25.01
CA ASP A 921 35.09 -11.41 -26.22
C ASP A 921 35.65 -12.80 -25.89
N PHE A 922 34.79 -13.83 -25.95
CA PHE A 922 35.20 -15.21 -25.74
C PHE A 922 35.97 -15.81 -26.93
N ASP A 923 36.71 -15.00 -27.71
CA ASP A 923 37.30 -15.40 -28.99
C ASP A 923 38.84 -15.57 -29.00
N ASP A 924 39.54 -15.40 -27.87
CA ASP A 924 41.01 -15.56 -27.85
C ASP A 924 41.59 -16.44 -26.73
N GLY A 925 40.87 -17.47 -26.27
CA GLY A 925 41.47 -18.71 -25.73
C GLY A 925 42.65 -18.58 -24.73
N GLY A 926 42.66 -17.56 -23.87
CA GLY A 926 43.78 -17.28 -22.97
C GLY A 926 43.33 -16.75 -21.63
N ILE A 927 43.15 -17.63 -20.64
CA ILE A 927 43.04 -17.21 -19.23
C ILE A 927 44.41 -16.65 -18.81
N SER A 928 44.52 -15.33 -18.68
CA SER A 928 45.62 -14.71 -17.93
C SER A 928 45.23 -14.65 -16.45
N THR A 929 45.88 -15.49 -15.65
CA THR A 929 45.72 -15.55 -14.21
C THR A 929 46.49 -14.41 -13.54
N SER A 930 45.83 -13.31 -13.20
CA SER A 930 46.21 -12.44 -12.07
C SER A 930 45.14 -11.39 -11.76
N GLY A 931 44.16 -11.74 -10.92
CA GLY A 931 43.19 -10.83 -10.31
C GLY A 931 42.09 -11.61 -9.59
N GLY A 932 41.78 -11.28 -8.33
CA GLY A 932 40.78 -11.97 -7.49
C GLY A 932 39.33 -11.82 -7.98
N PRO A 933 38.35 -12.47 -7.31
CA PRO A 933 37.07 -12.79 -7.91
C PRO A 933 36.16 -11.54 -7.97
N ILE A 934 36.00 -10.99 -9.18
CA ILE A 934 34.87 -10.13 -9.54
C ILE A 934 34.18 -10.83 -10.71
N ILE A 935 33.49 -11.92 -10.41
CA ILE A 935 32.53 -12.55 -11.35
C ILE A 935 31.26 -12.77 -10.55
N SER A 936 30.45 -11.73 -10.51
CA SER A 936 29.08 -11.68 -9.98
C SER A 936 28.73 -10.21 -9.84
N LEU A 937 28.35 -9.53 -10.93
CA LEU A 937 27.66 -8.22 -10.95
C LEU A 937 27.64 -7.65 -12.38
N ILE A 938 26.93 -8.32 -13.29
CA ILE A 938 26.53 -7.69 -14.56
C ILE A 938 25.06 -8.07 -14.74
N HIS A 939 24.20 -7.06 -14.87
CA HIS A 939 22.71 -7.07 -14.93
C HIS A 939 21.95 -6.82 -13.62
N GLY A 940 22.38 -5.87 -12.81
CA GLY A 940 21.58 -5.42 -11.67
C GLY A 940 22.08 -4.14 -11.03
N PHE A 941 22.19 -3.05 -11.79
CA PHE A 941 22.34 -1.70 -11.23
C PHE A 941 21.81 -0.66 -12.22
N MET A 942 20.49 -0.54 -12.26
CA MET A 942 19.79 0.73 -12.45
C MET A 942 18.57 0.62 -11.52
N ILE A 943 18.29 1.68 -10.76
CA ILE A 943 17.50 1.72 -9.52
C ILE A 943 18.38 1.57 -8.27
N LEU A 944 19.03 2.67 -7.88
CA LEU A 944 19.41 2.91 -6.48
C LEU A 944 18.55 4.08 -5.96
N LYS A 945 17.79 3.80 -4.90
CA LYS A 945 17.02 4.79 -4.13
C LYS A 945 17.95 5.68 -3.30
N PHE A 946 17.52 6.92 -3.14
CA PHE A 946 18.12 7.97 -2.35
C PHE A 946 18.07 7.69 -0.84
N ILE A 947 19.20 7.94 -0.17
CA ILE A 947 19.32 8.09 1.28
C ILE A 947 19.71 9.54 1.53
N THR A 948 18.83 10.35 2.12
CA THR A 948 19.15 11.70 2.59
C THR A 948 19.83 11.59 3.96
N VAL A 949 21.11 11.97 4.04
CA VAL A 949 21.84 12.12 5.30
C VAL A 949 21.62 13.54 5.80
N MET A 950 20.74 13.72 6.79
CA MET A 950 20.66 14.96 7.56
C MET A 950 21.54 14.85 8.81
N THR A 951 22.73 15.44 8.78
CA THR A 951 23.46 15.84 9.99
C THR A 951 24.54 16.88 9.63
N LEU A 952 24.28 18.15 9.96
CA LEU A 952 25.23 19.15 10.52
C LEU A 952 24.69 20.59 10.38
N LEU A 953 23.73 20.97 11.24
CA LEU A 953 23.84 22.04 12.26
C LEU A 953 22.54 22.15 13.04
#